data_AF-A0A1Y3V8F5-F1
#
_entry.id   AF-A0A1Y3V8F5-F1
#
_cell.length_a   1.000
_cell.length_b   1.000
_cell.length_c   1.000
_cell.angle_alpha   90.00
_cell.angle_beta   90.00
_cell.angle_gamma   90.00
#
_symmetry.space_group_name_H-M   'P 1'
#
loop_
_entity.id
_entity.type
_entity.pdbx_description
1 polymer ?
#
loop_
_entity_poly.entity_id
_entity_poly.type
_entity_poly.pdbx_seq_one_letter_code
_entity_poly.pdbx_strand_id
1 'polypeptide(L)'
;MLSTPLQLFGRVTESAENLLRIIHKVNRHWQENNSPQVRSFWDNAAYHTGNMEVYELTGNTAYLKYSTDWAEYNHWKGAASDNKAEWRYGYGETPQYVLFGDWQCCFQTYADLYGIRGDDRRIARAREVLEYQMGTDKNDYWWWADGLYMVMPVMTKLYRITKNPLYLEKLYEYFSYADSVMYDPEAGLYYRDGSFVYPRHSILGGKKDFWARGDGWVLAAFAKVLQDLPETDKHRQLYIDRYLAMAGALAKCQHPDGYWTRSLLQHDFAPGPETSGTAFFAYGLQWGINNGLLDGVVYQPVVDKAWKYLSTVALQPDGSVGYVQPIGGSAIPDQVLSVGSTANFGVGAFLLAACERYRYLRRESWKDMDGNYINAHGGGILPYNGKYYWFGEHRPAKGFSTQVGITCYSSDDLANWKYEGVALAVSEEEGSDIERGCIMERPKVIYNGKTGKFVLWFHLELKGRGYGPARAAVAVSDRPEGPYRFVSSGRVCPGRWPINMTEEEQNATWEDEKYRKWWTLAWHEAIEKGMFVKRDRQGGQMSRDMTLFTDDDGKAYHIYSSEDNLTLQIAELTEDYLSHSGRYIRIFPAGHNEAPAIFKKDGTYWMITSGCTGWAPNAARLFSAPSIWGPWTQHPNPCRGEGSDRTFGGQSTYVLQLPGNRYLFMADIWRPKSLMYSEYLWIPVRFDEEGMPYLTLSGKCNPSDGR
;
A
#
# COMPACT_ATOMS: atom_id res chain seq x y z
N MET A 1 39.10 -42.26 -2.12
CA MET A 1 37.74 -41.92 -1.69
C MET A 1 37.66 -40.41 -1.55
N LEU A 2 37.16 -39.73 -2.57
CA LEU A 2 36.96 -38.28 -2.57
C LEU A 2 35.50 -38.04 -2.92
N SER A 3 34.75 -37.57 -1.92
CA SER A 3 33.33 -37.24 -2.01
C SER A 3 33.14 -35.96 -2.80
N THR A 4 32.28 -36.06 -3.82
CA THR A 4 31.78 -34.98 -4.66
C THR A 4 31.11 -33.88 -3.82
N PRO A 5 31.33 -32.57 -4.11
CA PRO A 5 30.55 -31.51 -3.50
C PRO A 5 29.13 -31.49 -4.08
N LEU A 6 28.14 -31.48 -3.19
CA LEU A 6 26.73 -31.21 -3.50
C LEU A 6 26.63 -29.87 -4.25
N GLN A 7 26.18 -29.89 -5.51
CA GLN A 7 25.70 -28.69 -6.19
C GLN A 7 24.39 -28.25 -5.52
N LEU A 8 24.46 -27.19 -4.71
CA LEU A 8 23.29 -26.40 -4.35
C LEU A 8 22.73 -25.79 -5.63
N PHE A 9 21.55 -26.25 -6.05
CA PHE A 9 20.75 -25.59 -7.07
C PHE A 9 20.37 -24.19 -6.58
N GLY A 10 21.14 -23.18 -7.00
CA GLY A 10 20.74 -21.80 -6.87
C GLY A 10 19.47 -21.57 -7.69
N ARG A 11 18.34 -21.34 -7.03
CA ARG A 11 17.20 -20.65 -7.65
C ARG A 11 17.75 -19.33 -8.19
N VAL A 12 17.67 -19.11 -9.50
CA VAL A 12 17.77 -17.75 -10.04
C VAL A 12 16.57 -16.99 -9.49
N THR A 13 16.73 -16.31 -8.35
CA THR A 13 15.65 -15.57 -7.71
C THR A 13 15.41 -14.30 -8.50
N GLU A 14 14.26 -14.26 -9.18
CA GLU A 14 13.69 -13.01 -9.71
C GLU A 14 13.62 -11.96 -8.59
N SER A 15 14.04 -10.73 -8.87
CA SER A 15 14.05 -9.65 -7.88
C SER A 15 12.97 -8.62 -8.18
N ALA A 16 12.45 -7.97 -7.14
CA ALA A 16 11.45 -6.91 -7.28
C ALA A 16 11.94 -5.77 -8.19
N GLU A 17 13.24 -5.46 -8.19
CA GLU A 17 13.82 -4.42 -9.05
C GLU A 17 13.79 -4.81 -10.54
N ASN A 18 14.09 -6.06 -10.87
CA ASN A 18 13.99 -6.54 -12.25
C ASN A 18 12.55 -6.49 -12.74
N LEU A 19 11.59 -6.86 -11.88
CA LEU A 19 10.19 -6.79 -12.21
C LEU A 19 9.69 -5.35 -12.41
N LEU A 20 10.13 -4.41 -11.58
CA LEU A 20 9.83 -2.99 -11.75
C LEU A 20 10.35 -2.47 -13.11
N ARG A 21 11.55 -2.89 -13.53
CA ARG A 21 12.07 -2.56 -14.88
C ARG A 21 11.19 -3.13 -15.99
N ILE A 22 10.68 -4.36 -15.84
CA ILE A 22 9.75 -4.97 -16.80
C ILE A 22 8.46 -4.14 -16.89
N ILE A 23 7.87 -3.76 -15.74
CA ILE A 23 6.66 -2.94 -15.68
C ILE A 23 6.86 -1.63 -16.46
N HIS A 24 7.94 -0.90 -16.17
CA HIS A 24 8.24 0.35 -16.87
C HIS A 24 8.49 0.15 -18.37
N LYS A 25 9.20 -0.91 -18.74
CA LYS A 25 9.49 -1.23 -20.14
C LYS A 25 8.22 -1.47 -20.94
N VAL A 26 7.31 -2.31 -20.43
CA VAL A 26 6.03 -2.62 -21.10
C VAL A 26 5.15 -1.38 -21.19
N ASN A 27 4.95 -0.67 -20.07
CA ASN A 27 4.05 0.47 -20.06
C ASN A 27 4.57 1.63 -20.91
N ARG A 28 5.89 1.89 -20.88
CA ARG A 28 6.52 2.91 -21.73
C ARG A 28 6.43 2.55 -23.20
N HIS A 29 6.76 1.31 -23.56
CA HIS A 29 6.64 0.84 -24.94
C HIS A 29 5.22 1.06 -25.49
N TRP A 30 4.19 0.75 -24.70
CA TRP A 30 2.81 1.00 -25.10
C TRP A 30 2.53 2.50 -25.34
N GLN A 31 2.87 3.36 -24.38
CA GLN A 31 2.56 4.80 -24.44
C GLN A 31 3.36 5.55 -25.51
N GLU A 32 4.57 5.11 -25.83
CA GLU A 32 5.38 5.68 -26.91
C GLU A 32 4.82 5.34 -28.30
N ASN A 33 4.11 4.21 -28.43
CA ASN A 33 3.57 3.74 -29.71
C ASN A 33 2.05 3.97 -29.86
N ASN A 34 1.36 4.46 -28.83
CA ASN A 34 -0.09 4.66 -28.86
C ASN A 34 -0.48 6.00 -28.24
N SER A 35 -1.27 6.80 -28.97
CA SER A 35 -1.81 8.06 -28.45
C SER A 35 -2.89 7.82 -27.39
N PRO A 36 -2.94 8.63 -26.30
CA PRO A 36 -4.05 8.58 -25.34
C PRO A 36 -5.35 9.17 -25.89
N GLN A 37 -5.34 9.86 -27.04
CA GLN A 37 -6.54 10.46 -27.67
C GLN A 37 -7.34 9.43 -28.48
N VAL A 38 -7.79 8.38 -27.79
CA VAL A 38 -8.62 7.30 -28.33
C VAL A 38 -9.92 7.18 -27.55
N ARG A 39 -10.95 6.58 -28.14
CA ARG A 39 -12.28 6.44 -27.53
C ARG A 39 -12.25 5.70 -26.18
N SER A 40 -13.24 5.96 -25.33
CA SER A 40 -13.39 5.38 -23.99
C SER A 40 -13.98 3.96 -23.94
N PHE A 41 -13.98 3.24 -25.07
CA PHE A 41 -14.52 1.89 -25.16
C PHE A 41 -13.66 0.86 -24.39
N TRP A 42 -14.22 -0.32 -24.13
CA TRP A 42 -13.71 -1.30 -23.15
C TRP A 42 -12.25 -1.69 -23.36
N ASP A 43 -11.80 -1.80 -24.60
CA ASP A 43 -10.48 -2.29 -24.96
C ASP A 43 -9.40 -1.29 -24.51
N ASN A 44 -9.62 0.01 -24.76
CA ASN A 44 -8.78 1.07 -24.23
C ASN A 44 -8.94 1.22 -22.73
N ALA A 45 -10.19 1.21 -22.23
CA ALA A 45 -10.47 1.35 -20.80
C ALA A 45 -9.77 0.27 -19.96
N ALA A 46 -9.73 -0.97 -20.43
CA ALA A 46 -9.02 -2.08 -19.78
C ALA A 46 -7.51 -1.83 -19.69
N TYR A 47 -6.86 -1.31 -20.73
CA TYR A 47 -5.46 -0.85 -20.64
C TYR A 47 -5.31 0.19 -19.52
N HIS A 48 -6.21 1.18 -19.47
CA HIS A 48 -6.14 2.23 -18.45
C HIS A 48 -6.29 1.69 -17.02
N THR A 49 -7.07 0.62 -16.79
CA THR A 49 -7.10 -0.04 -15.47
C THR A 49 -5.73 -0.61 -15.07
N GLY A 50 -4.98 -1.20 -16.01
CA GLY A 50 -3.61 -1.66 -15.77
C GLY A 50 -2.63 -0.50 -15.56
N ASN A 51 -2.73 0.56 -16.37
CA ASN A 51 -1.88 1.75 -16.21
C ASN A 51 -2.11 2.46 -14.87
N MET A 52 -3.36 2.53 -14.38
CA MET A 52 -3.65 3.10 -13.07
C MET A 52 -3.02 2.29 -11.93
N GLU A 53 -2.92 0.96 -12.06
CA GLU A 53 -2.23 0.10 -11.09
C GLU A 53 -0.71 0.27 -11.13
N VAL A 54 -0.14 0.53 -12.31
CA VAL A 54 1.27 0.95 -12.42
C VAL A 54 1.48 2.29 -11.72
N TYR A 55 0.59 3.28 -11.95
CA TYR A 55 0.68 4.57 -11.26
C TYR A 55 0.56 4.42 -9.74
N GLU A 56 -0.38 3.62 -9.25
CA GLU A 56 -0.53 3.37 -7.81
C GLU A 56 0.74 2.75 -7.22
N LEU A 57 1.40 1.86 -7.96
CA LEU A 57 2.62 1.18 -7.54
C LEU A 57 3.86 2.09 -7.57
N THR A 58 4.02 2.93 -8.59
CA THR A 58 5.28 3.68 -8.81
C THR A 58 5.19 5.17 -8.50
N GLY A 59 3.99 5.75 -8.47
CA GLY A 59 3.79 7.19 -8.39
C GLY A 59 4.18 7.97 -9.65
N ASN A 60 4.47 7.29 -10.78
CA ASN A 60 4.95 7.96 -11.99
C ASN A 60 3.92 8.95 -12.55
N THR A 61 4.22 10.24 -12.51
CA THR A 61 3.29 11.28 -12.97
C THR A 61 3.06 11.24 -14.48
N ALA A 62 3.95 10.67 -15.29
CA ALA A 62 3.72 10.49 -16.73
C ALA A 62 2.61 9.47 -17.00
N TYR A 63 2.56 8.36 -16.23
CA TYR A 63 1.50 7.35 -16.35
C TYR A 63 0.15 7.89 -15.89
N LEU A 64 0.13 8.70 -14.82
CA LEU A 64 -1.07 9.43 -14.41
C LEU A 64 -1.54 10.39 -15.51
N LYS A 65 -0.61 11.14 -16.10
CA LYS A 65 -0.90 12.08 -17.19
C LYS A 65 -1.50 11.37 -18.39
N TYR A 66 -0.97 10.21 -18.81
CA TYR A 66 -1.50 9.45 -19.94
C TYR A 66 -2.98 9.08 -19.77
N SER A 67 -3.38 8.61 -18.57
CA SER A 67 -4.79 8.31 -18.28
C SER A 67 -5.64 9.56 -18.11
N THR A 68 -5.06 10.65 -17.59
CA THR A 68 -5.75 11.95 -17.49
C THR A 68 -6.05 12.53 -18.86
N ASP A 69 -5.07 12.53 -19.78
CA ASP A 69 -5.23 13.02 -21.15
C ASP A 69 -6.30 12.21 -21.91
N TRP A 70 -6.33 10.89 -21.73
CA TRP A 70 -7.38 10.03 -22.29
C TRP A 70 -8.77 10.35 -21.72
N ALA A 71 -8.87 10.56 -20.40
CA ALA A 71 -10.14 10.91 -19.76
C ALA A 71 -10.65 12.28 -20.21
N GLU A 72 -9.77 13.28 -20.32
CA GLU A 72 -10.10 14.62 -20.82
C GLU A 72 -10.52 14.59 -22.30
N TYR A 73 -9.82 13.81 -23.14
CA TYR A 73 -10.20 13.61 -24.55
C TYR A 73 -11.61 13.04 -24.70
N ASN A 74 -12.00 12.10 -23.82
CA ASN A 74 -13.33 11.50 -23.80
C ASN A 74 -14.34 12.31 -22.97
N HIS A 75 -13.97 13.52 -22.52
CA HIS A 75 -14.82 14.41 -21.73
C HIS A 75 -15.40 13.73 -20.48
N TRP A 76 -14.66 12.81 -19.87
CA TRP A 76 -15.10 12.03 -18.71
C TRP A 76 -16.40 11.23 -18.96
N LYS A 77 -16.67 10.84 -20.23
CA LYS A 77 -17.85 10.07 -20.64
C LYS A 77 -17.48 8.73 -21.28
N GLY A 78 -18.38 7.76 -21.12
CA GLY A 78 -18.48 6.58 -21.98
C GLY A 78 -19.20 6.94 -23.29
N ALA A 79 -20.22 6.17 -23.67
CA ALA A 79 -21.09 6.55 -24.79
C ALA A 79 -21.83 7.87 -24.51
N ALA A 80 -21.91 8.72 -25.54
CA ALA A 80 -22.15 10.16 -25.38
C ALA A 80 -23.61 10.63 -25.53
N SER A 81 -24.59 9.74 -25.77
CA SER A 81 -25.99 10.17 -25.89
C SER A 81 -26.53 10.70 -24.57
N ASP A 82 -27.12 11.89 -24.58
CA ASP A 82 -27.80 12.48 -23.41
C ASP A 82 -29.32 12.16 -23.41
N ASN A 83 -29.85 11.54 -24.47
CA ASN A 83 -31.25 11.14 -24.58
C ASN A 83 -31.48 9.77 -23.92
N LYS A 84 -31.97 9.75 -22.68
CA LYS A 84 -32.20 8.50 -21.92
C LYS A 84 -33.18 7.53 -22.60
N ALA A 85 -34.11 8.02 -23.42
CA ALA A 85 -35.10 7.18 -24.10
C ALA A 85 -34.52 6.28 -25.19
N GLU A 86 -33.34 6.60 -25.73
CA GLU A 86 -32.65 5.78 -26.74
C GLU A 86 -31.54 4.92 -26.16
N TRP A 87 -31.28 4.98 -24.85
CA TRP A 87 -30.17 4.26 -24.22
C TRP A 87 -30.34 2.74 -24.33
N ARG A 88 -29.25 2.05 -24.73
CA ARG A 88 -29.20 0.60 -24.97
C ARG A 88 -28.10 -0.08 -24.17
N TYR A 89 -28.28 -1.36 -23.89
CA TYR A 89 -27.32 -2.24 -23.18
C TYR A 89 -26.97 -3.53 -23.93
N GLY A 90 -27.50 -3.71 -25.16
CA GLY A 90 -26.96 -4.72 -26.09
C GLY A 90 -25.62 -4.27 -26.66
N TYR A 91 -24.95 -5.14 -27.44
CA TYR A 91 -23.68 -4.77 -28.07
C TYR A 91 -23.85 -3.59 -29.04
N GLY A 92 -22.98 -2.59 -28.92
CA GLY A 92 -22.86 -1.55 -29.93
C GLY A 92 -21.87 -0.45 -29.57
N GLU A 93 -21.39 0.22 -30.63
CA GLU A 93 -20.26 1.14 -30.56
C GLU A 93 -20.64 2.60 -30.90
N THR A 94 -21.94 2.89 -30.95
CA THR A 94 -22.48 4.22 -31.22
C THR A 94 -22.95 4.91 -29.93
N PRO A 95 -23.15 6.25 -29.92
CA PRO A 95 -23.37 7.01 -28.69
C PRO A 95 -24.58 6.60 -27.82
N GLN A 96 -25.57 5.89 -28.35
CA GLN A 96 -26.76 5.44 -27.61
C GLN A 96 -26.53 4.19 -26.73
N TYR A 97 -25.39 3.51 -26.83
CA TYR A 97 -25.09 2.30 -26.04
C TYR A 97 -24.58 2.62 -24.62
N VAL A 98 -25.20 3.60 -23.96
CA VAL A 98 -24.79 4.16 -22.66
C VAL A 98 -24.91 3.15 -21.51
N LEU A 99 -25.86 2.22 -21.61
CA LEU A 99 -26.09 1.18 -20.60
C LEU A 99 -25.33 -0.11 -20.88
N PHE A 100 -24.54 -0.16 -21.96
CA PHE A 100 -23.71 -1.31 -22.29
C PHE A 100 -22.41 -1.23 -21.50
N GLY A 101 -22.11 -2.26 -20.71
CA GLY A 101 -20.98 -2.31 -19.78
C GLY A 101 -19.62 -1.99 -20.40
N ASP A 102 -19.40 -2.29 -21.68
CA ASP A 102 -18.16 -1.94 -22.38
C ASP A 102 -17.91 -0.43 -22.47
N TRP A 103 -18.98 0.38 -22.50
CA TRP A 103 -18.92 1.85 -22.40
C TRP A 103 -18.88 2.36 -20.96
N GLN A 104 -18.91 1.48 -19.98
CA GLN A 104 -18.89 1.81 -18.55
C GLN A 104 -17.57 1.43 -17.89
N CYS A 105 -16.77 0.55 -18.49
CA CYS A 105 -15.43 0.18 -17.99
C CYS A 105 -14.55 1.41 -17.73
N CYS A 106 -14.67 2.46 -18.55
CA CYS A 106 -13.92 3.70 -18.38
C CYS A 106 -14.18 4.40 -17.04
N PHE A 107 -15.35 4.18 -16.43
CA PHE A 107 -15.71 4.79 -15.15
C PHE A 107 -14.84 4.30 -14.00
N GLN A 108 -14.17 3.14 -14.12
CA GLN A 108 -13.19 2.68 -13.14
C GLN A 108 -12.03 3.68 -13.02
N THR A 109 -11.39 3.99 -14.16
CA THR A 109 -10.29 4.95 -14.24
C THR A 109 -10.74 6.36 -13.83
N TYR A 110 -11.95 6.78 -14.21
CA TYR A 110 -12.45 8.10 -13.84
C TYR A 110 -12.65 8.24 -12.32
N ALA A 111 -13.17 7.19 -11.67
CA ALA A 111 -13.30 7.14 -10.22
C ALA A 111 -11.93 7.13 -9.51
N ASP A 112 -10.93 6.45 -10.06
CA ASP A 112 -9.57 6.47 -9.52
C ASP A 112 -8.91 7.85 -9.65
N LEU A 113 -9.07 8.50 -10.81
CA LEU A 113 -8.61 9.88 -11.03
C LEU A 113 -9.32 10.87 -10.10
N TYR A 114 -10.62 10.69 -9.83
CA TYR A 114 -11.34 11.48 -8.82
C TYR A 114 -10.75 11.29 -7.43
N GLY A 115 -10.45 10.05 -7.03
CA GLY A 115 -9.85 9.75 -5.72
C GLY A 115 -8.50 10.43 -5.48
N ILE A 116 -7.73 10.70 -6.53
CA ILE A 116 -6.44 11.42 -6.45
C ILE A 116 -6.64 12.92 -6.25
N ARG A 117 -7.60 13.51 -6.97
CA ARG A 117 -7.92 14.94 -6.92
C ARG A 117 -9.42 15.11 -7.09
N GLY A 118 -10.11 15.40 -5.99
CA GLY A 118 -11.56 15.55 -5.93
C GLY A 118 -12.06 16.65 -6.87
N ASP A 119 -12.62 16.24 -8.00
CA ASP A 119 -13.20 17.09 -9.04
C ASP A 119 -14.45 16.41 -9.58
N ASP A 120 -15.62 16.91 -9.18
CA ASP A 120 -16.90 16.23 -9.43
C ASP A 120 -17.21 16.02 -10.91
N ARG A 121 -16.59 16.80 -11.82
CA ARG A 121 -16.72 16.61 -13.27
C ARG A 121 -16.27 15.21 -13.71
N ARG A 122 -15.30 14.64 -13.02
CA ARG A 122 -14.69 13.34 -13.35
C ARG A 122 -15.66 12.17 -13.20
N ILE A 123 -16.61 12.28 -12.27
CA ILE A 123 -17.56 11.20 -11.98
C ILE A 123 -19.01 11.57 -12.30
N ALA A 124 -19.28 12.79 -12.76
CA ALA A 124 -20.63 13.26 -13.05
C ALA A 124 -21.38 12.32 -14.00
N ARG A 125 -20.75 11.93 -15.13
CA ARG A 125 -21.35 10.99 -16.08
C ARG A 125 -21.48 9.58 -15.52
N ALA A 126 -20.48 9.09 -14.80
CA ALA A 126 -20.53 7.77 -14.18
C ALA A 126 -21.71 7.66 -13.20
N ARG A 127 -21.93 8.69 -12.38
CA ARG A 127 -23.09 8.78 -11.49
C ARG A 127 -24.40 8.86 -12.27
N GLU A 128 -24.50 9.76 -13.25
CA GLU A 128 -25.71 9.90 -14.08
C GLU A 128 -26.15 8.55 -14.69
N VAL A 129 -25.19 7.83 -15.31
CA VAL A 129 -25.48 6.58 -16.01
C VAL A 129 -25.84 5.47 -15.03
N LEU A 130 -25.02 5.23 -14.01
CA LEU A 130 -25.25 4.11 -13.09
C LEU A 130 -26.44 4.36 -12.18
N GLU A 131 -26.66 5.58 -11.69
CA GLU A 131 -27.84 5.90 -10.88
C GLU A 131 -29.13 5.78 -11.70
N TYR A 132 -29.12 6.15 -12.98
CA TYR A 132 -30.25 5.88 -13.89
C TYR A 132 -30.46 4.37 -14.08
N GLN A 133 -29.40 3.60 -14.38
CA GLN A 133 -29.47 2.15 -14.58
C GLN A 133 -30.05 1.44 -13.36
N MET A 134 -29.58 1.79 -12.16
CA MET A 134 -30.04 1.26 -10.88
C MET A 134 -31.50 1.63 -10.57
N GLY A 135 -32.02 2.70 -11.16
CA GLY A 135 -33.41 3.12 -11.05
C GLY A 135 -34.40 2.41 -11.98
N THR A 136 -33.92 1.52 -12.85
CA THR A 136 -34.77 0.72 -13.73
C THR A 136 -35.13 -0.64 -13.12
N ASP A 137 -36.19 -1.28 -13.64
CA ASP A 137 -36.62 -2.62 -13.23
C ASP A 137 -35.81 -3.75 -13.88
N LYS A 138 -34.81 -3.43 -14.71
CA LYS A 138 -33.99 -4.43 -15.41
C LYS A 138 -32.87 -4.95 -14.51
N ASN A 139 -32.60 -6.25 -14.60
CA ASN A 139 -31.50 -6.91 -13.88
C ASN A 139 -30.53 -7.67 -14.80
N ASP A 140 -30.80 -7.71 -16.11
CA ASP A 140 -30.10 -8.48 -17.14
C ASP A 140 -28.95 -7.73 -17.82
N TYR A 141 -28.45 -6.66 -17.20
CA TYR A 141 -27.41 -5.81 -17.79
C TYR A 141 -26.11 -6.54 -18.07
N TRP A 142 -25.75 -7.51 -17.22
CA TRP A 142 -24.51 -8.28 -17.31
C TRP A 142 -24.76 -9.66 -17.90
N TRP A 143 -25.18 -9.67 -19.17
CA TRP A 143 -25.56 -10.87 -19.91
C TRP A 143 -24.37 -11.65 -20.51
N TRP A 144 -23.15 -11.16 -20.35
CA TRP A 144 -21.90 -11.79 -20.78
C TRP A 144 -20.82 -11.68 -19.69
N ALA A 145 -19.91 -12.65 -19.64
CA ALA A 145 -18.92 -12.81 -18.56
C ALA A 145 -18.00 -11.60 -18.42
N ASP A 146 -17.52 -11.04 -19.54
CA ASP A 146 -16.58 -9.91 -19.55
C ASP A 146 -17.22 -8.67 -18.88
N GLY A 147 -18.55 -8.52 -18.97
CA GLY A 147 -19.31 -7.44 -18.33
C GLY A 147 -19.10 -7.36 -16.82
N LEU A 148 -18.75 -8.48 -16.17
CA LEU A 148 -18.40 -8.53 -14.76
C LEU A 148 -17.14 -7.71 -14.46
N TYR A 149 -16.09 -7.82 -15.27
CA TYR A 149 -14.90 -6.98 -15.10
C TYR A 149 -15.20 -5.52 -15.44
N MET A 150 -15.99 -5.29 -16.47
CA MET A 150 -16.28 -3.92 -16.93
C MET A 150 -16.98 -3.10 -15.85
N VAL A 151 -17.95 -3.69 -15.13
CA VAL A 151 -18.87 -2.91 -14.29
C VAL A 151 -18.83 -3.27 -12.81
N MET A 152 -18.55 -4.52 -12.38
CA MET A 152 -18.54 -4.82 -10.93
C MET A 152 -17.60 -3.91 -10.13
N PRO A 153 -16.36 -3.61 -10.57
CA PRO A 153 -15.48 -2.68 -9.86
C PRO A 153 -15.96 -1.23 -9.91
N VAL A 154 -16.77 -0.84 -10.91
CA VAL A 154 -17.39 0.50 -10.95
C VAL A 154 -18.34 0.68 -9.77
N MET A 155 -19.11 -0.37 -9.44
CA MET A 155 -20.06 -0.35 -8.33
C MET A 155 -19.35 -0.12 -6.99
N THR A 156 -18.27 -0.86 -6.70
CA THR A 156 -17.52 -0.70 -5.45
C THR A 156 -16.76 0.62 -5.39
N LYS A 157 -16.16 1.08 -6.49
CA LYS A 157 -15.48 2.39 -6.56
C LYS A 157 -16.44 3.55 -6.33
N LEU A 158 -17.61 3.55 -6.97
CA LEU A 158 -18.62 4.60 -6.78
C LEU A 158 -19.29 4.53 -5.40
N TYR A 159 -19.50 3.33 -4.84
CA TYR A 159 -19.91 3.19 -3.43
C TYR A 159 -18.88 3.84 -2.50
N ARG A 160 -17.59 3.60 -2.70
CA ARG A 160 -16.53 4.15 -1.85
C ARG A 160 -16.55 5.68 -1.83
N ILE A 161 -16.87 6.30 -2.97
CA ILE A 161 -16.96 7.75 -3.14
C ILE A 161 -18.28 8.31 -2.58
N THR A 162 -19.41 7.75 -2.99
CA THR A 162 -20.74 8.32 -2.71
C THR A 162 -21.35 7.87 -1.39
N LYS A 163 -20.89 6.74 -0.85
CA LYS A 163 -21.50 5.99 0.25
C LYS A 163 -22.95 5.59 0.00
N ASN A 164 -23.43 5.63 -1.24
CA ASN A 164 -24.79 5.22 -1.59
C ASN A 164 -24.90 3.68 -1.58
N PRO A 165 -25.65 3.07 -0.64
CA PRO A 165 -25.72 1.61 -0.51
C PRO A 165 -26.35 0.92 -1.73
N LEU A 166 -27.13 1.63 -2.55
CA LEU A 166 -27.78 1.07 -3.73
C LEU A 166 -26.77 0.48 -4.73
N TYR A 167 -25.55 1.02 -4.80
CA TYR A 167 -24.49 0.44 -5.62
C TYR A 167 -24.16 -1.01 -5.23
N LEU A 168 -24.16 -1.32 -3.93
CA LEU A 168 -23.81 -2.68 -3.47
C LEU A 168 -25.02 -3.64 -3.59
N GLU A 169 -26.23 -3.15 -3.38
CA GLU A 169 -27.46 -3.94 -3.61
C GLU A 169 -27.60 -4.31 -5.11
N LYS A 170 -27.37 -3.34 -6.01
CA LYS A 170 -27.43 -3.59 -7.46
C LYS A 170 -26.22 -4.36 -7.98
N LEU A 171 -25.05 -4.25 -7.36
CA LEU A 171 -23.93 -5.16 -7.61
C LEU A 171 -24.36 -6.61 -7.38
N TYR A 172 -25.00 -6.90 -6.24
CA TYR A 172 -25.51 -8.23 -5.94
C TYR A 172 -26.60 -8.68 -6.91
N GLU A 173 -27.58 -7.82 -7.22
CA GLU A 173 -28.70 -8.16 -8.11
C GLU A 173 -28.23 -8.51 -9.52
N TYR A 174 -27.40 -7.66 -10.13
CA TYR A 174 -26.90 -7.88 -11.49
C TYR A 174 -25.91 -9.04 -11.56
N PHE A 175 -25.07 -9.21 -10.53
CA PHE A 175 -24.22 -10.38 -10.41
C PHE A 175 -25.04 -11.67 -10.29
N SER A 176 -26.11 -11.68 -9.49
CA SER A 176 -26.96 -12.86 -9.29
C SER A 176 -27.62 -13.30 -10.60
N TYR A 177 -28.03 -12.35 -11.45
CA TYR A 177 -28.49 -12.67 -12.80
C TYR A 177 -27.38 -13.34 -13.62
N ALA A 178 -26.19 -12.73 -13.70
CA ALA A 178 -25.06 -13.27 -14.45
C ALA A 178 -24.66 -14.68 -13.97
N ASP A 179 -24.58 -14.88 -12.65
CA ASP A 179 -24.30 -16.18 -12.02
C ASP A 179 -25.35 -17.23 -12.41
N SER A 180 -26.63 -16.87 -12.40
CA SER A 180 -27.72 -17.80 -12.76
C SER A 180 -27.71 -18.27 -14.21
N VAL A 181 -27.12 -17.49 -15.11
CA VAL A 181 -27.07 -17.79 -16.55
C VAL A 181 -25.78 -18.49 -16.93
N MET A 182 -24.65 -18.01 -16.42
CA MET A 182 -23.33 -18.33 -16.96
C MET A 182 -22.49 -19.23 -16.05
N TYR A 183 -22.77 -19.30 -14.74
CA TYR A 183 -21.94 -20.10 -13.84
C TYR A 183 -22.27 -21.58 -13.91
N ASP A 184 -21.25 -22.42 -14.08
CA ASP A 184 -21.36 -23.87 -13.99
C ASP A 184 -20.78 -24.37 -12.65
N PRO A 185 -21.62 -24.80 -11.70
CA PRO A 185 -21.15 -25.20 -10.37
C PRO A 185 -20.33 -26.50 -10.36
N GLU A 186 -20.47 -27.34 -11.38
CA GLU A 186 -19.69 -28.58 -11.49
C GLU A 186 -18.26 -28.28 -11.96
N ALA A 187 -18.12 -27.39 -12.95
CA ALA A 187 -16.81 -26.97 -13.45
C ALA A 187 -16.14 -25.92 -12.55
N GLY A 188 -16.94 -25.12 -11.83
CA GLY A 188 -16.45 -23.96 -11.09
C GLY A 188 -16.01 -22.80 -12.01
N LEU A 189 -16.56 -22.71 -13.22
CA LEU A 189 -16.19 -21.76 -14.28
C LEU A 189 -17.42 -21.10 -14.89
N TYR A 190 -17.22 -20.00 -15.63
CA TYR A 190 -18.27 -19.25 -16.29
C TYR A 190 -18.28 -19.47 -17.81
N TYR A 191 -19.42 -19.86 -18.36
CA TYR A 191 -19.64 -19.72 -19.79
C TYR A 191 -19.56 -18.25 -20.18
N ARG A 192 -19.07 -17.96 -21.39
CA ARG A 192 -18.91 -16.57 -21.87
C ARG A 192 -20.20 -15.77 -21.95
N ASP A 193 -21.31 -16.43 -22.30
CA ASP A 193 -22.66 -15.88 -22.40
C ASP A 193 -23.67 -17.05 -22.49
N GLY A 194 -24.97 -16.73 -22.40
CA GLY A 194 -26.04 -17.74 -22.37
C GLY A 194 -26.14 -18.64 -23.61
N SER A 195 -25.50 -18.31 -24.73
CA SER A 195 -25.50 -19.15 -25.93
C SER A 195 -24.50 -20.32 -25.86
N PHE A 196 -23.52 -20.26 -24.94
CA PHE A 196 -22.46 -21.27 -24.78
C PHE A 196 -22.76 -22.31 -23.70
N VAL A 197 -23.93 -22.24 -23.05
CA VAL A 197 -24.32 -23.14 -21.96
C VAL A 197 -24.58 -24.56 -22.48
N TYR A 198 -23.94 -25.55 -21.85
CA TYR A 198 -24.15 -26.97 -22.12
C TYR A 198 -25.55 -27.43 -21.66
N PRO A 199 -26.21 -28.38 -22.36
CA PRO A 199 -25.79 -29.11 -23.57
C PRO A 199 -26.13 -28.44 -24.89
N ARG A 200 -26.69 -27.22 -24.89
CA ARG A 200 -27.10 -26.53 -26.13
C ARG A 200 -25.89 -26.21 -27.02
N HIS A 201 -24.79 -25.81 -26.42
CA HIS A 201 -23.49 -25.68 -27.08
C HIS A 201 -22.51 -26.72 -26.52
N SER A 202 -21.68 -27.27 -27.39
CA SER A 202 -20.57 -28.14 -26.99
C SER A 202 -19.49 -28.15 -28.07
N ILE A 203 -18.27 -28.42 -27.64
CA ILE A 203 -17.10 -28.57 -28.52
C ILE A 203 -16.76 -30.05 -28.74
N LEU A 204 -15.60 -30.32 -29.32
CA LEU A 204 -15.12 -31.66 -29.70
C LEU A 204 -15.45 -32.72 -28.63
N GLY A 205 -16.19 -33.76 -29.02
CA GLY A 205 -16.60 -34.84 -28.14
C GLY A 205 -17.72 -34.52 -27.13
N GLY A 206 -18.51 -33.46 -27.35
CA GLY A 206 -19.70 -33.14 -26.55
C GLY A 206 -19.38 -32.61 -25.15
N LYS A 207 -18.29 -31.85 -25.02
CA LYS A 207 -17.86 -31.28 -23.72
C LYS A 207 -18.23 -29.80 -23.60
N LYS A 208 -18.21 -29.32 -22.36
CA LYS A 208 -18.36 -27.90 -21.97
C LYS A 208 -17.21 -27.06 -22.56
N ASP A 209 -17.53 -25.83 -22.94
CA ASP A 209 -16.59 -24.87 -23.54
C ASP A 209 -16.50 -23.61 -22.68
N PHE A 210 -15.37 -23.44 -21.99
CA PHE A 210 -15.09 -22.30 -21.11
C PHE A 210 -13.95 -21.49 -21.69
N TRP A 211 -14.20 -20.20 -21.88
CA TRP A 211 -13.29 -19.32 -22.59
C TRP A 211 -12.31 -18.64 -21.63
N ALA A 212 -11.01 -18.86 -21.83
CA ALA A 212 -9.98 -18.41 -20.89
C ALA A 212 -10.00 -16.90 -20.62
N ARG A 213 -10.16 -16.04 -21.63
CA ARG A 213 -10.27 -14.59 -21.38
C ARG A 213 -11.56 -14.24 -20.64
N GLY A 214 -12.68 -14.89 -20.94
CA GLY A 214 -13.94 -14.70 -20.26
C GLY A 214 -13.82 -14.95 -18.76
N ASP A 215 -13.37 -16.15 -18.36
CA ASP A 215 -13.11 -16.47 -16.95
C ASP A 215 -12.00 -15.59 -16.34
N GLY A 216 -11.02 -15.16 -17.14
CA GLY A 216 -9.98 -14.22 -16.74
C GLY A 216 -10.56 -12.89 -16.25
N TRP A 217 -11.47 -12.31 -17.04
CA TRP A 217 -12.21 -11.12 -16.65
C TRP A 217 -12.95 -11.31 -15.32
N VAL A 218 -13.66 -12.43 -15.16
CA VAL A 218 -14.45 -12.69 -13.96
C VAL A 218 -13.57 -12.84 -12.71
N LEU A 219 -12.47 -13.60 -12.77
CA LEU A 219 -11.57 -13.74 -11.63
C LEU A 219 -10.94 -12.40 -11.22
N ALA A 220 -10.50 -11.61 -12.20
CA ALA A 220 -9.96 -10.29 -11.96
C ALA A 220 -11.02 -9.32 -11.41
N ALA A 221 -12.28 -9.44 -11.84
CA ALA A 221 -13.39 -8.65 -11.32
C ALA A 221 -13.62 -8.93 -9.84
N PHE A 222 -13.64 -10.22 -9.43
CA PHE A 222 -13.76 -10.60 -8.02
C PHE A 222 -12.63 -10.05 -7.16
N ALA A 223 -11.37 -10.15 -7.64
CA ALA A 223 -10.23 -9.57 -6.93
C ALA A 223 -10.41 -8.07 -6.69
N LYS A 224 -10.79 -7.30 -7.72
CA LYS A 224 -11.02 -5.85 -7.62
C LYS A 224 -12.23 -5.50 -6.75
N VAL A 225 -13.31 -6.27 -6.81
CA VAL A 225 -14.48 -6.10 -5.94
C VAL A 225 -14.10 -6.33 -4.48
N LEU A 226 -13.48 -7.47 -4.17
CA LEU A 226 -13.11 -7.83 -2.80
C LEU A 226 -12.04 -6.89 -2.21
N GLN A 227 -11.23 -6.24 -3.05
CA GLN A 227 -10.29 -5.20 -2.65
C GLN A 227 -10.98 -3.94 -2.11
N ASP A 228 -12.12 -3.55 -2.68
CA ASP A 228 -12.81 -2.29 -2.37
C ASP A 228 -14.11 -2.46 -1.56
N LEU A 229 -14.72 -3.66 -1.57
CA LEU A 229 -15.97 -3.95 -0.88
C LEU A 229 -15.78 -3.88 0.65
N PRO A 230 -16.69 -3.23 1.40
CA PRO A 230 -16.65 -3.25 2.86
C PRO A 230 -16.65 -4.67 3.41
N GLU A 231 -15.84 -4.93 4.43
CA GLU A 231 -15.82 -6.24 5.09
C GLU A 231 -17.17 -6.62 5.72
N THR A 232 -17.99 -5.62 6.05
CA THR A 232 -19.32 -5.77 6.64
C THR A 232 -20.43 -5.92 5.61
N ASP A 233 -20.12 -5.91 4.31
CA ASP A 233 -21.13 -6.10 3.27
C ASP A 233 -21.78 -7.49 3.40
N LYS A 234 -23.11 -7.52 3.37
CA LYS A 234 -23.90 -8.75 3.64
C LYS A 234 -23.74 -9.82 2.57
N HIS A 235 -23.28 -9.47 1.37
CA HIS A 235 -23.06 -10.39 0.25
C HIS A 235 -21.59 -10.75 0.06
N ARG A 236 -20.67 -10.19 0.85
CA ARG A 236 -19.22 -10.42 0.70
C ARG A 236 -18.84 -11.90 0.65
N GLN A 237 -19.44 -12.73 1.49
CA GLN A 237 -19.10 -14.15 1.55
C GLN A 237 -19.42 -14.88 0.24
N LEU A 238 -20.52 -14.54 -0.44
CA LEU A 238 -20.86 -15.11 -1.75
C LEU A 238 -19.76 -14.84 -2.78
N TYR A 239 -19.22 -13.62 -2.81
CA TYR A 239 -18.14 -13.26 -3.72
C TYR A 239 -16.83 -14.00 -3.40
N ILE A 240 -16.54 -14.20 -2.11
CA ILE A 240 -15.39 -15.01 -1.68
C ILE A 240 -15.57 -16.46 -2.12
N ASP A 241 -16.71 -17.08 -1.83
CA ASP A 241 -16.96 -18.48 -2.16
C ASP A 241 -16.84 -18.73 -3.67
N ARG A 242 -17.38 -17.81 -4.48
CA ARG A 242 -17.28 -17.90 -5.94
C ARG A 242 -15.85 -17.69 -6.43
N TYR A 243 -15.14 -16.70 -5.89
CA TYR A 243 -13.72 -16.47 -6.18
C TYR A 243 -12.86 -17.72 -5.87
N LEU A 244 -13.05 -18.34 -4.69
CA LEU A 244 -12.31 -19.53 -4.28
C LEU A 244 -12.61 -20.74 -5.17
N ALA A 245 -13.87 -20.94 -5.55
CA ALA A 245 -14.27 -22.01 -6.47
C ALA A 245 -13.57 -21.86 -7.83
N MET A 246 -13.57 -20.64 -8.40
CA MET A 246 -12.89 -20.34 -9.65
C MET A 246 -11.37 -20.53 -9.55
N ALA A 247 -10.74 -19.98 -8.50
CA ALA A 247 -9.31 -20.14 -8.28
C ALA A 247 -8.90 -21.62 -8.22
N GLY A 248 -9.69 -22.46 -7.54
CA GLY A 248 -9.49 -23.91 -7.48
C GLY A 248 -9.67 -24.61 -8.84
N ALA A 249 -10.66 -24.21 -9.64
CA ALA A 249 -10.87 -24.77 -10.98
C ALA A 249 -9.74 -24.40 -11.95
N LEU A 250 -9.35 -23.12 -11.96
CA LEU A 250 -8.29 -22.59 -12.83
C LEU A 250 -6.93 -23.20 -12.51
N ALA A 251 -6.60 -23.39 -11.23
CA ALA A 251 -5.38 -24.07 -10.82
C ALA A 251 -5.29 -25.51 -11.36
N LYS A 252 -6.42 -26.21 -11.50
CA LYS A 252 -6.47 -27.60 -12.00
C LYS A 252 -6.34 -27.71 -13.51
N CYS A 253 -6.77 -26.70 -14.26
CA CYS A 253 -6.75 -26.70 -15.73
C CYS A 253 -5.60 -25.87 -16.34
N GLN A 254 -4.58 -25.50 -15.55
CA GLN A 254 -3.39 -24.85 -16.08
C GLN A 254 -2.61 -25.81 -17.00
N HIS A 255 -2.21 -25.33 -18.18
CA HIS A 255 -1.33 -26.09 -19.06
C HIS A 255 0.05 -26.31 -18.39
N PRO A 256 0.74 -27.45 -18.61
CA PRO A 256 2.05 -27.72 -18.01
C PRO A 256 3.10 -26.63 -18.22
N ASP A 257 3.04 -25.91 -19.34
CA ASP A 257 3.92 -24.78 -19.68
C ASP A 257 3.57 -23.47 -18.95
N GLY A 258 2.50 -23.45 -18.17
CA GLY A 258 2.11 -22.35 -17.29
C GLY A 258 1.04 -21.40 -17.82
N TYR A 259 0.72 -21.43 -19.11
CA TYR A 259 -0.40 -20.69 -19.67
C TYR A 259 -1.74 -21.44 -19.55
N TRP A 260 -2.83 -20.77 -19.90
CA TRP A 260 -4.11 -21.41 -20.18
C TRP A 260 -4.45 -21.29 -21.66
N THR A 261 -4.97 -22.37 -22.25
CA THR A 261 -5.45 -22.38 -23.64
C THR A 261 -6.78 -21.65 -23.76
N ARG A 262 -7.13 -21.20 -24.98
CA ARG A 262 -8.38 -20.45 -25.22
C ARG A 262 -9.64 -21.18 -24.75
N SER A 263 -9.70 -22.50 -24.90
CA SER A 263 -10.70 -23.35 -24.22
C SER A 263 -10.04 -24.01 -23.01
N LEU A 264 -10.53 -23.71 -21.80
CA LEU A 264 -9.86 -24.05 -20.54
C LEU A 264 -9.78 -25.55 -20.27
N LEU A 265 -10.82 -26.29 -20.64
CA LEU A 265 -10.92 -27.73 -20.36
C LEU A 265 -10.54 -28.62 -21.56
N GLN A 266 -10.19 -28.01 -22.70
CA GLN A 266 -9.77 -28.72 -23.91
C GLN A 266 -8.57 -28.03 -24.57
N HIS A 267 -7.37 -28.37 -24.12
CA HIS A 267 -6.14 -27.81 -24.65
C HIS A 267 -5.96 -28.04 -26.15
N ASP A 268 -6.39 -29.19 -26.66
CA ASP A 268 -6.24 -29.56 -28.06
C ASP A 268 -7.23 -28.86 -29.00
N PHE A 269 -8.34 -28.31 -28.48
CA PHE A 269 -9.36 -27.66 -29.31
C PHE A 269 -8.85 -26.35 -29.91
N ALA A 270 -8.22 -25.51 -29.10
CA ALA A 270 -7.62 -24.24 -29.53
C ALA A 270 -6.20 -24.13 -28.97
N PRO A 271 -5.24 -24.87 -29.57
CA PRO A 271 -3.96 -25.19 -28.95
C PRO A 271 -3.00 -24.01 -28.91
N GLY A 272 -1.99 -24.13 -28.04
CA GLY A 272 -0.93 -23.14 -27.90
C GLY A 272 -1.25 -21.98 -26.97
N PRO A 273 -0.27 -21.09 -26.77
CA PRO A 273 -0.31 -20.05 -25.75
C PRO A 273 -1.36 -18.97 -26.02
N GLU A 274 -2.00 -18.50 -24.94
CA GLU A 274 -2.87 -17.31 -24.92
C GLU A 274 -2.54 -16.45 -23.69
N THR A 275 -2.25 -15.17 -23.92
CA THR A 275 -1.68 -14.29 -22.89
C THR A 275 -2.72 -13.57 -22.03
N SER A 276 -3.85 -13.13 -22.59
CA SER A 276 -4.76 -12.25 -21.86
C SER A 276 -5.46 -12.97 -20.70
N GLY A 277 -6.01 -14.16 -20.91
CA GLY A 277 -6.58 -15.01 -19.86
C GLY A 277 -5.51 -15.38 -18.83
N THR A 278 -4.35 -15.85 -19.30
CA THR A 278 -3.21 -16.19 -18.41
C THR A 278 -2.79 -15.03 -17.52
N ALA A 279 -2.73 -13.81 -18.05
CA ALA A 279 -2.36 -12.61 -17.28
C ALA A 279 -3.43 -12.26 -16.23
N PHE A 280 -4.72 -12.29 -16.57
CA PHE A 280 -5.78 -12.08 -15.59
C PHE A 280 -5.81 -13.15 -14.49
N PHE A 281 -5.56 -14.42 -14.84
CA PHE A 281 -5.45 -15.49 -13.85
C PHE A 281 -4.25 -15.28 -12.93
N ALA A 282 -3.08 -14.94 -13.48
CA ALA A 282 -1.90 -14.63 -12.69
C ALA A 282 -2.15 -13.47 -11.72
N TYR A 283 -2.79 -12.40 -12.18
CA TYR A 283 -3.22 -11.29 -11.32
C TYR A 283 -4.17 -11.74 -10.22
N GLY A 284 -5.29 -12.38 -10.57
CA GLY A 284 -6.33 -12.75 -9.62
C GLY A 284 -5.83 -13.76 -8.57
N LEU A 285 -5.02 -14.73 -8.97
CA LEU A 285 -4.42 -15.71 -8.05
C LEU A 285 -3.35 -15.08 -7.14
N GLN A 286 -2.43 -14.28 -7.70
CA GLN A 286 -1.40 -13.61 -6.89
C GLN A 286 -2.04 -12.63 -5.89
N TRP A 287 -3.09 -11.92 -6.30
CA TRP A 287 -3.87 -11.03 -5.44
C TRP A 287 -4.52 -11.81 -4.29
N GLY A 288 -5.07 -13.00 -4.54
CA GLY A 288 -5.64 -13.85 -3.49
C GLY A 288 -4.63 -14.28 -2.45
N ILE A 289 -3.43 -14.66 -2.89
CA ILE A 289 -2.30 -14.99 -2.00
C ILE A 289 -1.92 -13.76 -1.17
N ASN A 290 -1.74 -12.62 -1.84
CA ASN A 290 -1.37 -11.37 -1.19
C ASN A 290 -2.45 -10.84 -0.23
N ASN A 291 -3.71 -11.24 -0.36
CA ASN A 291 -4.79 -10.79 0.52
C ASN A 291 -5.26 -11.90 1.49
N GLY A 292 -4.51 -13.01 1.60
CA GLY A 292 -4.77 -14.07 2.57
C GLY A 292 -6.03 -14.90 2.30
N LEU A 293 -6.56 -14.86 1.07
CA LEU A 293 -7.71 -15.67 0.64
C LEU A 293 -7.28 -17.00 0.01
N LEU A 294 -6.08 -17.07 -0.57
CA LEU A 294 -5.52 -18.29 -1.15
C LEU A 294 -4.27 -18.74 -0.40
N ASP A 295 -4.14 -20.04 -0.19
CA ASP A 295 -2.95 -20.65 0.41
C ASP A 295 -1.74 -20.55 -0.54
N GLY A 296 -0.70 -19.83 -0.12
CA GLY A 296 0.53 -19.67 -0.89
C GLY A 296 1.22 -21.00 -1.22
N VAL A 297 1.13 -22.03 -0.36
CA VAL A 297 1.73 -23.35 -0.62
C VAL A 297 1.08 -24.02 -1.82
N VAL A 298 -0.24 -23.84 -1.97
CA VAL A 298 -1.03 -24.47 -3.03
C VAL A 298 -0.96 -23.66 -4.33
N TYR A 299 -1.15 -22.34 -4.24
CA TYR A 299 -1.39 -21.50 -5.41
C TYR A 299 -0.14 -20.78 -5.94
N GLN A 300 0.88 -20.54 -5.10
CA GLN A 300 2.10 -19.87 -5.59
C GLN A 300 2.82 -20.65 -6.69
N PRO A 301 2.92 -21.99 -6.66
CA PRO A 301 3.49 -22.76 -7.77
C PRO A 301 2.73 -22.58 -9.10
N VAL A 302 1.40 -22.38 -9.05
CA VAL A 302 0.57 -22.11 -10.23
C VAL A 302 0.90 -20.73 -10.80
N VAL A 303 0.96 -19.72 -9.92
CA VAL A 303 1.33 -18.35 -10.30
C VAL A 303 2.77 -18.27 -10.83
N ASP A 304 3.72 -18.99 -10.22
CA ASP A 304 5.12 -19.00 -10.66
C ASP A 304 5.26 -19.55 -12.09
N LYS A 305 4.50 -20.59 -12.45
CA LYS A 305 4.45 -21.11 -13.83
C LYS A 305 3.82 -20.10 -14.79
N ALA A 306 2.70 -19.48 -14.39
CA ALA A 306 2.03 -18.47 -15.20
C ALA A 306 2.95 -17.26 -15.45
N TRP A 307 3.61 -16.78 -14.40
CA TRP A 307 4.55 -15.68 -14.49
C TRP A 307 5.79 -16.02 -15.31
N LYS A 308 6.31 -17.25 -15.21
CA LYS A 308 7.38 -17.73 -16.09
C LYS A 308 6.95 -17.65 -17.56
N TYR A 309 5.76 -18.11 -17.91
CA TYR A 309 5.23 -17.96 -19.26
C TYR A 309 5.14 -16.47 -19.68
N LEU A 310 4.53 -15.63 -18.84
CA LEU A 310 4.34 -14.21 -19.14
C LEU A 310 5.69 -13.49 -19.37
N SER A 311 6.67 -13.74 -18.52
CA SER A 311 7.97 -13.05 -18.54
C SER A 311 8.94 -13.59 -19.60
N THR A 312 8.80 -14.84 -20.04
CA THR A 312 9.77 -15.49 -20.95
C THR A 312 9.24 -15.82 -22.34
N VAL A 313 7.92 -15.89 -22.51
CA VAL A 313 7.27 -16.24 -23.79
C VAL A 313 6.42 -15.09 -24.30
N ALA A 314 5.54 -14.52 -23.47
CA ALA A 314 4.65 -13.45 -23.90
C ALA A 314 5.39 -12.11 -24.06
N LEU A 315 6.20 -11.72 -23.07
CA LEU A 315 7.00 -10.50 -23.09
C LEU A 315 8.12 -10.57 -24.13
N GLN A 316 8.18 -9.58 -25.01
CA GLN A 316 9.21 -9.45 -26.03
C GLN A 316 10.36 -8.52 -25.61
N PRO A 317 11.54 -8.62 -26.25
CA PRO A 317 12.70 -7.79 -25.94
C PRO A 317 12.49 -6.28 -26.11
N ASP A 318 11.50 -5.82 -26.87
CA ASP A 318 11.18 -4.40 -27.03
C ASP A 318 10.16 -3.87 -26.00
N GLY A 319 9.49 -4.76 -25.26
CA GLY A 319 8.43 -4.42 -24.31
C GLY A 319 7.02 -4.73 -24.82
N SER A 320 6.87 -5.19 -26.07
CA SER A 320 5.59 -5.68 -26.57
C SER A 320 5.18 -6.99 -25.87
N VAL A 321 3.87 -7.23 -25.79
CA VAL A 321 3.27 -8.41 -25.16
C VAL A 321 2.52 -9.21 -26.23
N GLY A 322 3.06 -10.38 -26.58
CA GLY A 322 2.56 -11.24 -27.66
C GLY A 322 1.51 -12.27 -27.24
N TYR A 323 1.04 -13.06 -28.20
CA TYR A 323 0.05 -14.14 -28.02
C TYR A 323 -1.28 -13.69 -27.38
N VAL A 324 -1.65 -12.42 -27.54
CA VAL A 324 -2.94 -11.90 -27.10
C VAL A 324 -3.99 -12.26 -28.14
N GLN A 325 -5.04 -12.99 -27.76
CA GLN A 325 -6.12 -13.31 -28.70
C GLN A 325 -6.88 -12.03 -29.11
N PRO A 326 -7.10 -11.78 -30.41
CA PRO A 326 -7.73 -10.53 -30.90
C PRO A 326 -9.19 -10.39 -30.47
N ILE A 327 -9.71 -9.16 -30.58
CA ILE A 327 -11.12 -8.81 -30.34
C ILE A 327 -12.02 -9.61 -31.30
N GLY A 328 -13.14 -10.14 -30.79
CA GLY A 328 -14.09 -10.93 -31.58
C GLY A 328 -13.63 -12.35 -31.93
N GLY A 329 -12.42 -12.76 -31.54
CA GLY A 329 -11.95 -14.13 -31.70
C GLY A 329 -12.61 -15.07 -30.69
N SER A 330 -13.40 -16.04 -31.14
CA SER A 330 -13.76 -17.23 -30.36
C SER A 330 -12.57 -18.21 -30.31
N ALA A 331 -12.68 -19.27 -29.50
CA ALA A 331 -11.80 -20.43 -29.65
C ALA A 331 -12.09 -21.07 -31.00
N ILE A 332 -11.24 -20.80 -31.99
CA ILE A 332 -11.33 -21.40 -33.33
C ILE A 332 -10.50 -22.69 -33.32
N PRO A 333 -11.07 -23.84 -33.78
CA PRO A 333 -10.33 -25.09 -33.91
C PRO A 333 -8.98 -24.89 -34.62
N ASP A 334 -7.91 -25.44 -34.04
CA ASP A 334 -6.55 -25.48 -34.61
C ASP A 334 -5.87 -24.10 -34.85
N GLN A 335 -6.53 -22.99 -34.52
CA GLN A 335 -5.90 -21.67 -34.63
C GLN A 335 -4.76 -21.60 -33.61
N VAL A 336 -3.58 -21.10 -34.01
CA VAL A 336 -2.48 -20.77 -33.09
C VAL A 336 -2.21 -19.27 -33.16
N LEU A 337 -2.06 -18.63 -32.00
CA LEU A 337 -1.79 -17.19 -31.94
C LEU A 337 -0.33 -16.91 -32.25
N SER A 338 -0.06 -15.78 -32.91
CA SER A 338 1.31 -15.37 -33.21
C SER A 338 1.90 -14.53 -32.08
N VAL A 339 3.23 -14.55 -31.99
CA VAL A 339 3.99 -13.66 -31.08
C VAL A 339 3.73 -12.18 -31.36
N GLY A 340 3.39 -11.81 -32.61
CA GLY A 340 3.06 -10.44 -32.98
C GLY A 340 1.64 -10.00 -32.60
N SER A 341 0.80 -10.91 -32.12
CA SER A 341 -0.58 -10.59 -31.70
C SER A 341 -0.57 -9.89 -30.35
N THR A 342 -0.79 -8.58 -30.34
CA THR A 342 -0.89 -7.73 -29.14
C THR A 342 -2.19 -6.91 -29.17
N ALA A 343 -2.69 -6.54 -27.99
CA ALA A 343 -3.82 -5.63 -27.85
C ALA A 343 -3.75 -4.85 -26.53
N ASN A 344 -4.35 -3.66 -26.51
CA ASN A 344 -4.50 -2.77 -25.36
C ASN A 344 -4.92 -3.51 -24.08
N PHE A 345 -6.03 -4.23 -24.11
CA PHE A 345 -6.53 -4.97 -22.95
C PHE A 345 -5.58 -6.07 -22.48
N GLY A 346 -4.83 -6.71 -23.39
CA GLY A 346 -3.84 -7.73 -23.05
C GLY A 346 -2.61 -7.15 -22.34
N VAL A 347 -2.17 -5.96 -22.77
CA VAL A 347 -1.13 -5.19 -22.07
C VAL A 347 -1.62 -4.75 -20.70
N GLY A 348 -2.86 -4.27 -20.59
CA GLY A 348 -3.49 -3.96 -19.30
C GLY A 348 -3.49 -5.16 -18.33
N ALA A 349 -3.89 -6.33 -18.82
CA ALA A 349 -3.86 -7.58 -18.05
C ALA A 349 -2.44 -7.95 -17.58
N PHE A 350 -1.45 -7.84 -18.47
CA PHE A 350 -0.05 -8.11 -18.13
C PHE A 350 0.45 -7.18 -17.02
N LEU A 351 0.14 -5.88 -17.11
CA LEU A 351 0.53 -4.89 -16.11
C LEU A 351 -0.08 -5.21 -14.74
N LEU A 352 -1.35 -5.62 -14.69
CA LEU A 352 -1.99 -6.09 -13.45
C LEU A 352 -1.21 -7.25 -12.81
N ALA A 353 -0.89 -8.28 -13.61
CA ALA A 353 -0.14 -9.44 -13.12
C ALA A 353 1.25 -9.07 -12.62
N ALA A 354 1.97 -8.23 -13.37
CA ALA A 354 3.31 -7.78 -13.03
C ALA A 354 3.33 -6.93 -11.75
N CYS A 355 2.37 -6.00 -11.59
CA CYS A 355 2.23 -5.19 -10.39
C CYS A 355 1.94 -6.05 -9.15
N GLU A 356 1.06 -7.04 -9.26
CA GLU A 356 0.73 -7.90 -8.12
C GLU A 356 1.87 -8.86 -7.75
N ARG A 357 2.61 -9.35 -8.76
CA ARG A 357 3.85 -10.11 -8.56
C ARG A 357 4.93 -9.27 -7.87
N TYR A 358 5.04 -7.98 -8.20
CA TYR A 358 5.96 -7.06 -7.53
C TYR A 358 5.60 -6.89 -6.05
N ARG A 359 4.31 -6.71 -5.75
CA ARG A 359 3.80 -6.64 -4.37
C ARG A 359 4.11 -7.93 -3.59
N TYR A 360 4.08 -9.09 -4.23
CA TYR A 360 4.48 -10.37 -3.62
C TYR A 360 5.98 -10.42 -3.31
N LEU A 361 6.85 -10.13 -4.29
CA LEU A 361 8.31 -10.21 -4.12
C LEU A 361 8.83 -9.22 -3.06
N ARG A 362 8.22 -8.04 -2.94
CA ARG A 362 8.55 -7.08 -1.88
C ARG A 362 8.15 -7.52 -0.47
N ARG A 363 7.11 -8.33 -0.34
CA ARG A 363 6.74 -8.90 0.96
C ARG A 363 7.74 -9.97 1.40
N GLU A 364 8.21 -10.78 0.47
CA GLU A 364 9.20 -11.83 0.75
C GLU A 364 10.54 -11.27 1.28
N SER A 365 10.88 -10.00 1.00
CA SER A 365 12.14 -9.41 1.46
C SER A 365 12.18 -9.06 2.96
N TRP A 366 11.05 -9.12 3.67
CA TRP A 366 10.95 -8.78 5.09
C TRP A 366 10.51 -9.98 5.92
N LYS A 367 11.23 -11.08 5.74
CA LYS A 367 11.08 -12.29 6.53
C LYS A 367 12.27 -12.49 7.47
N ASP A 368 12.00 -13.04 8.64
CA ASP A 368 13.03 -13.52 9.53
C ASP A 368 13.65 -14.83 9.01
N MET A 369 14.69 -15.33 9.67
CA MET A 369 15.39 -16.56 9.29
C MET A 369 14.51 -17.82 9.36
N ASP A 370 13.36 -17.76 10.05
CA ASP A 370 12.39 -18.85 10.13
C ASP A 370 11.31 -18.74 9.02
N GLY A 371 11.38 -17.70 8.18
CA GLY A 371 10.46 -17.46 7.08
C GLY A 371 9.17 -16.73 7.47
N ASN A 372 9.05 -16.27 8.72
CA ASN A 372 7.91 -15.49 9.19
C ASN A 372 8.09 -14.01 8.84
N TYR A 373 7.00 -13.28 8.65
CA TYR A 373 7.07 -11.85 8.42
C TYR A 373 7.63 -11.11 9.63
N ILE A 374 8.60 -10.23 9.38
CA ILE A 374 9.09 -9.32 10.41
C ILE A 374 7.98 -8.32 10.73
N ASN A 375 7.58 -8.30 11.99
CA ASN A 375 6.55 -7.43 12.55
C ASN A 375 7.21 -6.50 13.59
N ALA A 376 7.70 -5.35 13.12
CA ALA A 376 8.52 -4.39 13.85
C ALA A 376 8.27 -2.95 13.35
N HIS A 377 6.99 -2.58 13.27
CA HIS A 377 6.56 -1.29 12.71
C HIS A 377 6.89 -0.10 13.62
N GLY A 378 7.02 1.10 13.04
CA GLY A 378 7.46 2.28 13.79
C GLY A 378 8.84 2.07 14.43
N GLY A 379 9.60 1.11 13.92
CA GLY A 379 10.71 0.53 14.66
C GLY A 379 11.96 1.39 14.69
N GLY A 380 12.88 1.00 15.55
CA GLY A 380 14.24 1.54 15.65
C GLY A 380 15.25 0.43 15.92
N ILE A 381 16.51 0.69 15.57
CA ILE A 381 17.59 -0.29 15.74
C ILE A 381 18.57 0.20 16.81
N LEU A 382 18.86 -0.67 17.77
CA LEU A 382 19.91 -0.51 18.76
C LEU A 382 21.15 -1.32 18.33
N PRO A 383 22.26 -0.67 17.92
CA PRO A 383 23.56 -1.33 17.82
C PRO A 383 24.14 -1.58 19.22
N TYR A 384 24.47 -2.82 19.54
CA TYR A 384 25.10 -3.17 20.82
C TYR A 384 26.00 -4.40 20.66
N ASN A 385 27.25 -4.29 21.11
CA ASN A 385 28.27 -5.36 21.07
C ASN A 385 28.39 -6.07 19.71
N GLY A 386 28.43 -5.30 18.62
CA GLY A 386 28.62 -5.84 17.26
C GLY A 386 27.38 -6.47 16.63
N LYS A 387 26.22 -6.40 17.31
CA LYS A 387 24.93 -6.89 16.83
C LYS A 387 23.90 -5.76 16.78
N TYR A 388 22.92 -5.90 15.91
CA TYR A 388 21.80 -4.97 15.75
C TYR A 388 20.53 -5.58 16.33
N TYR A 389 19.80 -4.82 17.14
CA TYR A 389 18.52 -5.21 17.72
C TYR A 389 17.43 -4.29 17.20
N TRP A 390 16.49 -4.83 16.42
CA TRP A 390 15.38 -4.08 15.85
C TRP A 390 14.14 -4.26 16.72
N PHE A 391 13.70 -3.16 17.32
CA PHE A 391 12.47 -3.08 18.11
C PHE A 391 11.38 -2.44 17.30
N GLY A 392 10.17 -2.96 17.40
CA GLY A 392 9.02 -2.37 16.75
C GLY A 392 7.70 -2.86 17.30
N GLU A 393 6.64 -2.20 16.86
CA GLU A 393 5.27 -2.53 17.22
C GLU A 393 4.89 -3.87 16.62
N HIS A 394 4.30 -4.75 17.42
CA HIS A 394 3.63 -5.92 16.87
C HIS A 394 2.22 -5.55 16.44
N ARG A 395 1.99 -5.43 15.13
CA ARG A 395 0.67 -5.14 14.55
C ARG A 395 -0.10 -6.41 14.22
N PRO A 396 -1.42 -6.46 14.51
CA PRO A 396 -2.24 -7.61 14.16
C PRO A 396 -2.53 -7.66 12.65
N ALA A 397 -2.84 -8.86 12.13
CA ALA A 397 -3.28 -9.03 10.74
C ALA A 397 -4.58 -8.24 10.44
N LYS A 398 -5.42 -8.06 11.46
CA LYS A 398 -6.68 -7.32 11.40
C LYS A 398 -6.85 -6.45 12.65
N GLY A 399 -7.37 -5.23 12.46
CA GLY A 399 -7.57 -4.25 13.53
C GLY A 399 -6.33 -3.38 13.78
N PHE A 400 -6.41 -2.54 14.81
CA PHE A 400 -5.42 -1.49 15.06
C PHE A 400 -4.75 -1.59 16.44
N SER A 401 -5.54 -1.88 17.47
CA SER A 401 -5.11 -1.95 18.87
C SER A 401 -3.98 -2.96 19.10
N THR A 402 -3.09 -2.66 20.04
CA THR A 402 -1.98 -3.54 20.43
C THR A 402 -2.49 -4.76 21.19
N GLN A 403 -2.22 -5.94 20.63
CA GLN A 403 -2.62 -7.23 21.22
C GLN A 403 -1.43 -8.03 21.77
N VAL A 404 -0.21 -7.71 21.40
CA VAL A 404 0.99 -8.47 21.82
C VAL A 404 1.93 -7.57 22.59
N GLY A 405 2.33 -6.44 22.00
CA GLY A 405 3.24 -5.47 22.60
C GLY A 405 4.32 -5.05 21.61
N ILE A 406 5.56 -4.97 22.09
CA ILE A 406 6.75 -4.60 21.30
C ILE A 406 7.61 -5.83 21.11
N THR A 407 7.98 -6.11 19.87
CA THR A 407 8.82 -7.26 19.46
C THR A 407 10.27 -6.84 19.26
N CYS A 408 11.18 -7.81 19.34
CA CYS A 408 12.60 -7.64 19.06
C CYS A 408 13.09 -8.69 18.07
N TYR A 409 13.92 -8.24 17.13
CA TYR A 409 14.70 -9.08 16.22
C TYR A 409 16.17 -8.74 16.38
N SER A 410 17.07 -9.71 16.17
CA SER A 410 18.51 -9.45 16.15
C SER A 410 19.18 -9.85 14.84
N SER A 411 20.23 -9.13 14.45
CA SER A 411 20.98 -9.40 13.22
C SER A 411 22.45 -9.00 13.37
N ASP A 412 23.34 -9.76 12.76
CA ASP A 412 24.76 -9.43 12.69
C ASP A 412 25.12 -8.58 11.44
N ASP A 413 24.24 -8.55 10.44
CA ASP A 413 24.50 -7.97 9.12
C ASP A 413 23.35 -7.08 8.58
N LEU A 414 22.33 -6.81 9.41
CA LEU A 414 21.13 -6.06 9.05
C LEU A 414 20.29 -6.67 7.92
N ALA A 415 20.60 -7.90 7.49
CA ALA A 415 19.89 -8.62 6.43
C ALA A 415 19.22 -9.90 6.95
N ASN A 416 19.93 -10.65 7.79
CA ASN A 416 19.44 -11.89 8.38
C ASN A 416 18.94 -11.61 9.80
N TRP A 417 17.62 -11.61 9.97
CA TRP A 417 16.96 -11.26 11.22
C TRP A 417 16.48 -12.50 11.97
N LYS A 418 16.93 -12.67 13.21
CA LYS A 418 16.45 -13.66 14.17
C LYS A 418 15.33 -13.06 14.99
N TYR A 419 14.18 -13.72 15.12
CA TYR A 419 13.17 -13.32 16.09
C TYR A 419 13.66 -13.63 17.53
N GLU A 420 13.77 -12.60 18.38
CA GLU A 420 14.17 -12.77 19.79
C GLU A 420 12.97 -12.82 20.75
N GLY A 421 11.76 -12.52 20.26
CA GLY A 421 10.53 -12.60 21.03
C GLY A 421 9.86 -11.23 21.26
N VAL A 422 8.97 -11.20 22.24
CA VAL A 422 8.27 -9.99 22.69
C VAL A 422 9.12 -9.30 23.77
N ALA A 423 9.71 -8.16 23.42
CA ALA A 423 10.54 -7.36 24.32
C ALA A 423 9.73 -6.74 25.46
N LEU A 424 8.55 -6.18 25.17
CA LEU A 424 7.62 -5.69 26.19
C LEU A 424 6.22 -6.14 25.83
N ALA A 425 5.65 -7.05 26.64
CA ALA A 425 4.28 -7.53 26.44
C ALA A 425 3.26 -6.52 26.99
N VAL A 426 2.06 -6.52 26.40
CA VAL A 426 0.88 -5.90 27.03
C VAL A 426 0.57 -6.57 28.37
N SER A 427 -0.11 -5.84 29.26
CA SER A 427 -0.63 -6.39 30.51
C SER A 427 -2.03 -6.98 30.32
N GLU A 428 -2.32 -8.10 30.98
CA GLU A 428 -3.68 -8.63 31.11
C GLU A 428 -4.46 -8.01 32.28
N GLU A 429 -3.80 -7.21 33.11
CA GLU A 429 -4.42 -6.56 34.26
C GLU A 429 -5.30 -5.38 33.83
N GLU A 430 -6.58 -5.45 34.19
CA GLU A 430 -7.53 -4.36 33.95
C GLU A 430 -7.07 -3.07 34.64
N GLY A 431 -7.09 -1.96 33.91
CA GLY A 431 -6.66 -0.66 34.41
C GLY A 431 -5.16 -0.40 34.34
N SER A 432 -4.36 -1.37 33.87
CA SER A 432 -2.95 -1.13 33.52
C SER A 432 -2.85 -0.11 32.38
N ASP A 433 -1.88 0.81 32.46
CA ASP A 433 -1.62 1.77 31.37
C ASP A 433 -1.30 1.05 30.04
N ILE A 434 -0.69 -0.15 30.11
CA ILE A 434 -0.35 -1.00 28.96
C ILE A 434 -1.28 -2.22 28.84
N GLU A 435 -2.53 -2.12 29.33
CA GLU A 435 -3.54 -3.17 29.21
C GLU A 435 -3.76 -3.59 27.74
N ARG A 436 -3.92 -4.89 27.49
CA ARG A 436 -4.27 -5.46 26.17
C ARG A 436 -5.42 -4.67 25.53
N GLY A 437 -5.16 -4.14 24.34
CA GLY A 437 -6.08 -3.26 23.62
C GLY A 437 -5.74 -1.76 23.73
N CYS A 438 -4.68 -1.39 24.46
CA CYS A 438 -4.02 -0.09 24.34
C CYS A 438 -3.38 0.09 22.95
N ILE A 439 -2.72 1.22 22.73
CA ILE A 439 -1.93 1.46 21.52
C ILE A 439 -0.51 1.81 21.96
N MET A 440 0.45 0.97 21.61
CA MET A 440 1.88 1.16 21.86
C MET A 440 2.56 1.40 20.51
N GLU A 441 3.15 2.58 20.32
CA GLU A 441 3.69 3.01 19.02
C GLU A 441 5.11 3.55 19.10
N ARG A 442 5.82 3.43 17.98
CA ARG A 442 7.16 3.91 17.70
C ARG A 442 8.20 3.62 18.79
N PRO A 443 8.31 2.37 19.27
CA PRO A 443 9.24 2.05 20.32
C PRO A 443 10.68 2.31 19.87
N LYS A 444 11.47 2.92 20.76
CA LYS A 444 12.91 3.15 20.59
C LYS A 444 13.64 2.72 21.85
N VAL A 445 14.79 2.09 21.67
CA VAL A 445 15.66 1.65 22.77
C VAL A 445 17.00 2.37 22.69
N ILE A 446 17.47 2.86 23.83
CA ILE A 446 18.82 3.40 24.02
C ILE A 446 19.51 2.69 25.19
N TYR A 447 20.83 2.55 25.11
CA TYR A 447 21.64 1.99 26.20
C TYR A 447 22.18 3.12 27.09
N ASN A 448 22.01 2.98 28.40
CA ASN A 448 22.57 3.91 29.37
C ASN A 448 23.88 3.33 29.94
N GLY A 449 25.01 3.89 29.52
CA GLY A 449 26.33 3.44 29.98
C GLY A 449 26.61 3.68 31.47
N LYS A 450 25.90 4.61 32.12
CA LYS A 450 26.05 4.88 33.57
C LYS A 450 25.32 3.85 34.42
N THR A 451 24.13 3.43 34.00
CA THR A 451 23.30 2.48 34.77
C THR A 451 23.46 1.03 34.30
N GLY A 452 24.06 0.83 33.11
CA GLY A 452 24.15 -0.49 32.47
C GLY A 452 22.82 -1.02 31.95
N LYS A 453 21.78 -0.18 31.87
CA LYS A 453 20.43 -0.58 31.50
C LYS A 453 20.10 -0.22 30.06
N PHE A 454 19.20 -1.00 29.46
CA PHE A 454 18.52 -0.67 28.22
C PHE A 454 17.19 -0.02 28.54
N VAL A 455 16.95 1.15 27.97
CA VAL A 455 15.77 1.97 28.25
C VAL A 455 14.95 2.08 26.97
N LEU A 456 13.73 1.58 27.04
CA LEU A 456 12.75 1.59 25.97
C LEU A 456 11.75 2.73 26.22
N TRP A 457 11.57 3.61 25.26
CA TRP A 457 10.48 4.59 25.23
C TRP A 457 9.53 4.33 24.07
N PHE A 458 8.25 4.64 24.26
CA PHE A 458 7.21 4.48 23.25
C PHE A 458 6.07 5.46 23.47
N HIS A 459 5.35 5.77 22.40
CA HIS A 459 4.07 6.46 22.45
C HIS A 459 3.00 5.51 22.97
N LEU A 460 2.16 5.99 23.89
CA LEU A 460 1.10 5.22 24.51
C LEU A 460 -0.25 5.94 24.46
N GLU A 461 -1.25 5.24 23.93
CA GLU A 461 -2.65 5.55 24.13
C GLU A 461 -3.34 4.48 24.98
N LEU A 462 -4.12 4.95 25.96
CA LEU A 462 -4.84 4.08 26.88
C LEU A 462 -6.01 3.39 26.17
N LYS A 463 -6.27 2.13 26.57
CA LYS A 463 -7.37 1.32 26.04
C LYS A 463 -8.70 2.09 26.05
N GLY A 464 -9.37 2.11 24.90
CA GLY A 464 -10.70 2.70 24.74
C GLY A 464 -10.75 4.24 24.76
N ARG A 465 -9.61 4.95 24.79
CA ARG A 465 -9.57 6.43 24.86
C ARG A 465 -9.15 7.12 23.56
N GLY A 466 -8.97 6.39 22.47
CA GLY A 466 -8.47 6.93 21.20
C GLY A 466 -7.12 7.62 21.37
N TYR A 467 -6.85 8.65 20.56
CA TYR A 467 -5.60 9.44 20.60
C TYR A 467 -5.63 10.65 21.57
N GLY A 468 -6.48 10.56 22.60
CA GLY A 468 -6.66 11.61 23.61
C GLY A 468 -5.57 11.63 24.68
N PRO A 469 -5.18 10.48 25.28
CA PRO A 469 -4.12 10.42 26.28
C PRO A 469 -2.78 11.01 25.83
N ALA A 470 -2.28 10.65 24.65
CA ALA A 470 -1.03 11.12 24.04
C ALA A 470 0.17 11.10 25.00
N ARG A 471 0.46 9.92 25.58
CA ARG A 471 1.48 9.75 26.63
C ARG A 471 2.80 9.24 26.04
N ALA A 472 3.89 9.56 26.71
CA ALA A 472 5.16 8.87 26.58
C ALA A 472 5.26 7.83 27.71
N ALA A 473 5.71 6.63 27.37
CA ALA A 473 5.85 5.52 28.30
C ALA A 473 7.27 4.96 28.27
N VAL A 474 7.74 4.47 29.41
CA VAL A 474 9.12 4.00 29.60
C VAL A 474 9.17 2.63 30.25
N ALA A 475 10.08 1.79 29.76
CA ALA A 475 10.38 0.46 30.27
C ALA A 475 11.90 0.22 30.30
N VAL A 476 12.35 -0.72 31.14
CA VAL A 476 13.79 -0.96 31.36
C VAL A 476 14.13 -2.45 31.36
N SER A 477 15.32 -2.80 30.86
CA SER A 477 15.85 -4.16 30.84
C SER A 477 17.35 -4.20 31.16
N ASP A 478 17.80 -5.35 31.65
CA ASP A 478 19.22 -5.73 31.81
C ASP A 478 19.82 -6.34 30.55
N ARG A 479 18.98 -6.74 29.59
CA ARG A 479 19.36 -7.37 28.32
C ARG A 479 18.83 -6.56 27.15
N PRO A 480 19.56 -6.45 26.03
CA PRO A 480 19.11 -5.66 24.90
C PRO A 480 17.77 -6.18 24.36
N GLU A 481 17.62 -7.48 24.13
CA GLU A 481 16.41 -8.11 23.61
C GLU A 481 15.22 -8.15 24.60
N GLY A 482 15.47 -7.89 25.89
CA GLY A 482 14.46 -7.98 26.95
C GLY A 482 14.51 -9.28 27.75
N PRO A 483 13.43 -9.61 28.48
CA PRO A 483 12.18 -8.85 28.58
C PRO A 483 12.37 -7.52 29.33
N TYR A 484 11.65 -6.49 28.87
CA TYR A 484 11.59 -5.17 29.50
C TYR A 484 10.49 -5.14 30.55
N ARG A 485 10.77 -4.45 31.66
CA ARG A 485 9.81 -4.17 32.71
C ARG A 485 9.28 -2.75 32.53
N PHE A 486 7.96 -2.62 32.40
CA PHE A 486 7.29 -1.31 32.41
C PHE A 486 7.62 -0.53 33.70
N VAL A 487 7.87 0.77 33.57
CA VAL A 487 8.22 1.65 34.69
C VAL A 487 7.12 2.67 34.93
N SER A 488 6.78 3.47 33.94
CA SER A 488 5.76 4.52 34.06
C SER A 488 5.30 5.02 32.70
N SER A 489 4.20 5.79 32.69
CA SER A 489 3.80 6.59 31.54
C SER A 489 3.27 7.96 31.98
N GLY A 490 3.30 8.95 31.09
CA GLY A 490 2.86 10.32 31.39
C GLY A 490 2.95 11.24 30.19
N ARG A 491 2.33 12.41 30.28
CA ARG A 491 2.57 13.51 29.34
C ARG A 491 3.88 14.23 29.70
N VAL A 492 4.49 14.87 28.71
CA VAL A 492 5.88 15.33 28.79
C VAL A 492 5.98 16.67 29.54
N CYS A 493 6.94 16.79 30.46
CA CYS A 493 7.28 18.04 31.16
C CYS A 493 6.08 18.81 31.79
N PRO A 494 5.24 18.18 32.64
CA PRO A 494 4.10 18.85 33.26
C PRO A 494 4.51 20.09 34.08
N GLY A 495 3.75 21.16 33.92
CA GLY A 495 3.94 22.45 34.59
C GLY A 495 5.10 23.31 34.07
N ARG A 496 5.85 22.84 33.07
CA ARG A 496 7.02 23.55 32.52
C ARG A 496 6.65 24.33 31.25
N TRP A 497 7.41 25.38 30.98
CA TRP A 497 7.37 26.11 29.71
C TRP A 497 8.55 25.66 28.84
N PRO A 498 8.41 25.69 27.49
CA PRO A 498 9.53 25.47 26.60
C PRO A 498 10.57 26.56 26.80
N ILE A 499 11.85 26.20 26.77
CA ILE A 499 12.95 27.15 27.04
C ILE A 499 13.12 28.18 25.92
N ASN A 500 12.57 27.93 24.73
CA ASN A 500 12.59 28.84 23.59
C ASN A 500 11.26 29.62 23.41
N MET A 501 10.48 29.78 24.49
CA MET A 501 9.24 30.56 24.50
C MET A 501 9.45 31.83 25.34
N THR A 502 9.14 32.98 24.76
CA THR A 502 9.32 34.30 25.40
C THR A 502 8.34 34.52 26.54
N GLU A 503 8.66 35.44 27.47
CA GLU A 503 7.74 35.79 28.56
C GLU A 503 6.41 36.37 28.03
N GLU A 504 6.44 37.09 26.91
CA GLU A 504 5.24 37.62 26.26
C GLU A 504 4.32 36.47 25.80
N GLU A 505 4.86 35.47 25.10
CA GLU A 505 4.11 34.29 24.67
C GLU A 505 3.56 33.48 25.86
N GLN A 506 4.33 33.34 26.94
CA GLN A 506 3.88 32.63 28.14
C GLN A 506 2.68 33.32 28.80
N ASN A 507 2.65 34.66 28.76
CA ASN A 507 1.58 35.47 29.34
C ASN A 507 0.37 35.67 28.42
N ALA A 508 0.48 35.33 27.13
CA ALA A 508 -0.58 35.51 26.14
C ALA A 508 -1.89 34.76 26.48
N THR A 509 -3.04 35.35 26.15
CA THR A 509 -4.38 34.80 26.39
C THR A 509 -5.13 34.55 25.08
N TRP A 510 -5.95 33.49 25.06
CA TRP A 510 -6.52 32.95 23.82
C TRP A 510 -8.05 32.77 23.88
N GLU A 511 -8.74 33.47 24.79
CA GLU A 511 -10.18 33.36 25.04
C GLU A 511 -11.03 34.19 24.05
N ASP A 512 -10.73 34.11 22.76
CA ASP A 512 -11.37 34.91 21.69
C ASP A 512 -12.07 34.00 20.67
N GLU A 513 -13.28 34.37 20.23
CA GLU A 513 -14.04 33.66 19.20
C GLU A 513 -13.25 33.47 17.89
N LYS A 514 -12.33 34.39 17.57
CA LYS A 514 -11.50 34.29 16.35
C LYS A 514 -10.59 33.05 16.32
N TYR A 515 -10.25 32.48 17.49
CA TYR A 515 -9.43 31.26 17.60
C TYR A 515 -10.26 29.98 17.58
N ARG A 516 -11.61 30.06 17.62
CA ARG A 516 -12.49 28.89 17.53
C ARG A 516 -12.58 28.33 16.12
N LYS A 517 -12.31 29.14 15.09
CA LYS A 517 -12.32 28.69 13.69
C LYS A 517 -10.94 28.17 13.28
N TRP A 518 -10.87 26.86 13.07
CA TRP A 518 -9.63 26.16 12.69
C TRP A 518 -9.16 26.58 11.30
N TRP A 519 -7.85 26.44 11.07
CA TRP A 519 -7.19 26.70 9.78
C TRP A 519 -7.22 28.15 9.28
N THR A 520 -7.43 29.12 10.17
CA THR A 520 -7.31 30.55 9.86
C THR A 520 -5.90 31.07 10.17
N LEU A 521 -5.47 32.20 9.57
CA LEU A 521 -4.18 32.83 9.92
C LEU A 521 -4.08 33.10 11.42
N ALA A 522 -5.11 33.71 12.01
CA ALA A 522 -5.15 34.02 13.44
C ALA A 522 -5.02 32.76 14.32
N TRP A 523 -5.59 31.62 13.88
CA TRP A 523 -5.44 30.34 14.59
C TRP A 523 -4.01 29.79 14.50
N HIS A 524 -3.37 29.87 13.34
CA HIS A 524 -1.95 29.48 13.20
C HIS A 524 -1.04 30.38 14.05
N GLU A 525 -1.22 31.70 14.00
CA GLU A 525 -0.48 32.65 14.84
C GLU A 525 -0.66 32.37 16.34
N ALA A 526 -1.86 31.94 16.77
CA ALA A 526 -2.11 31.57 18.16
C ALA A 526 -1.35 30.29 18.56
N ILE A 527 -1.29 29.30 17.67
CA ILE A 527 -0.47 28.10 17.89
C ILE A 527 1.00 28.49 17.98
N GLU A 528 1.50 29.29 17.04
CA GLU A 528 2.88 29.77 17.03
C GLU A 528 3.26 30.39 18.37
N LYS A 529 2.41 31.27 18.89
CA LYS A 529 2.56 31.93 20.19
C LYS A 529 2.21 31.06 21.42
N GLY A 530 1.94 29.77 21.24
CA GLY A 530 1.86 28.78 22.33
C GLY A 530 0.48 28.52 22.91
N MET A 531 -0.60 28.72 22.15
CA MET A 531 -1.97 28.38 22.58
C MET A 531 -2.10 26.95 23.11
N PHE A 532 -1.61 25.95 22.37
CA PHE A 532 -1.68 24.55 22.82
C PHE A 532 -0.70 24.20 23.94
N VAL A 533 0.46 24.84 23.97
CA VAL A 533 1.39 24.73 25.10
C VAL A 533 0.68 25.13 26.39
N LYS A 534 -0.01 26.28 26.39
CA LYS A 534 -0.76 26.78 27.54
C LYS A 534 -1.93 25.88 27.92
N ARG A 535 -2.69 25.37 26.94
CA ARG A 535 -3.78 24.39 27.14
C ARG A 535 -3.28 23.16 27.92
N ASP A 536 -2.17 22.58 27.48
CA ASP A 536 -1.68 21.30 27.99
C ASP A 536 -0.66 21.46 29.14
N ARG A 537 -0.25 22.69 29.49
CA ARG A 537 0.85 22.95 30.43
C ARG A 537 0.69 22.21 31.76
N GLN A 538 -0.47 22.29 32.40
CA GLN A 538 -0.65 21.72 33.74
C GLN A 538 -0.51 20.19 33.73
N GLY A 539 -1.07 19.52 32.72
CA GLY A 539 -1.01 18.07 32.56
C GLY A 539 0.25 17.54 31.87
N GLY A 540 1.02 18.43 31.21
CA GLY A 540 2.15 18.08 30.36
C GLY A 540 1.77 18.04 28.88
N GLN A 541 2.78 18.19 28.03
CA GLN A 541 2.66 18.21 26.58
C GLN A 541 2.34 16.82 26.03
N MET A 542 1.57 16.79 24.96
CA MET A 542 1.26 15.57 24.21
C MET A 542 2.53 14.96 23.64
N SER A 543 2.60 13.63 23.61
CA SER A 543 3.63 12.89 22.88
C SER A 543 2.96 11.84 22.01
N ARG A 544 3.21 11.93 20.71
CA ARG A 544 2.75 11.00 19.68
C ARG A 544 3.96 10.43 18.94
N ASP A 545 3.95 10.47 17.61
CA ASP A 545 5.06 10.03 16.79
C ASP A 545 6.41 10.47 17.34
N MET A 546 7.27 9.51 17.73
CA MET A 546 8.48 9.79 18.47
C MET A 546 9.73 9.06 17.98
N THR A 547 10.88 9.63 18.34
CA THR A 547 12.18 8.98 18.31
C THR A 547 13.03 9.36 19.53
N LEU A 548 14.15 8.68 19.71
CA LEU A 548 15.18 9.00 20.72
C LEU A 548 16.50 9.33 20.03
N PHE A 549 17.28 10.21 20.65
CA PHE A 549 18.64 10.53 20.23
C PHE A 549 19.57 10.58 21.45
N THR A 550 20.69 9.86 21.39
CA THR A 550 21.76 9.98 22.39
C THR A 550 22.92 10.72 21.74
N ASP A 551 23.34 11.81 22.36
CA ASP A 551 24.39 12.68 21.85
C ASP A 551 25.78 12.21 22.32
N ASP A 552 26.82 12.79 21.74
CA ASP A 552 28.22 12.40 21.97
C ASP A 552 28.65 12.61 23.43
N ASP A 553 27.97 13.49 24.18
CA ASP A 553 28.20 13.75 25.60
C ASP A 553 27.47 12.79 26.54
N GLY A 554 26.73 11.82 25.99
CA GLY A 554 25.93 10.86 26.74
C GLY A 554 24.61 11.43 27.26
N LYS A 555 24.16 12.59 26.80
CA LYS A 555 22.79 13.04 27.04
C LYS A 555 21.82 12.41 26.06
N ALA A 556 20.62 12.13 26.54
CA ALA A 556 19.56 11.57 25.71
C ALA A 556 18.38 12.53 25.60
N TYR A 557 17.75 12.49 24.44
CA TYR A 557 16.66 13.38 24.06
C TYR A 557 15.49 12.57 23.52
N HIS A 558 14.29 12.98 23.88
CA HIS A 558 13.03 12.51 23.36
C HIS A 558 12.49 13.53 22.36
N ILE A 559 12.33 13.13 21.11
CA ILE A 559 11.86 13.98 20.00
C ILE A 559 10.50 13.45 19.55
N TYR A 560 9.47 14.29 19.54
CA TYR A 560 8.09 13.83 19.34
C TYR A 560 7.16 14.88 18.73
N SER A 561 6.11 14.40 18.07
CA SER A 561 4.95 15.21 17.70
C SER A 561 4.10 15.54 18.91
N SER A 562 3.73 16.82 19.02
CA SER A 562 2.93 17.39 20.09
C SER A 562 1.92 18.39 19.52
N GLU A 563 1.13 19.00 20.41
CA GLU A 563 0.19 20.08 20.07
C GLU A 563 -0.75 19.66 18.91
N ASP A 564 -1.41 18.50 19.04
CA ASP A 564 -2.25 17.90 18.01
C ASP A 564 -1.55 17.63 16.66
N ASN A 565 -0.29 17.17 16.69
CA ASN A 565 0.62 16.96 15.55
C ASN A 565 1.06 18.25 14.84
N LEU A 566 0.72 19.42 15.38
CA LEU A 566 1.04 20.70 14.72
C LEU A 566 2.46 21.19 15.01
N THR A 567 3.12 20.65 16.04
CA THR A 567 4.43 21.10 16.51
C THR A 567 5.31 19.90 16.88
N LEU A 568 6.59 19.92 16.50
CA LEU A 568 7.57 18.99 17.04
C LEU A 568 8.18 19.56 18.33
N GLN A 569 8.45 18.70 19.30
CA GLN A 569 9.13 19.07 20.53
C GLN A 569 10.33 18.16 20.80
N ILE A 570 11.36 18.71 21.43
CA ILE A 570 12.53 17.95 21.91
C ILE A 570 12.64 18.17 23.41
N ALA A 571 12.64 17.09 24.19
CA ALA A 571 12.81 17.11 25.64
C ALA A 571 14.07 16.33 26.06
N GLU A 572 14.87 16.90 26.98
CA GLU A 572 16.03 16.23 27.57
C GLU A 572 15.55 15.19 28.61
N LEU A 573 16.18 14.02 28.62
CA LEU A 573 15.95 12.97 29.61
C LEU A 573 16.84 13.16 30.85
N THR A 574 16.43 12.62 31.98
CA THR A 574 17.23 12.53 33.21
C THR A 574 18.45 11.65 33.01
N GLU A 575 19.45 11.69 33.91
CA GLU A 575 20.70 10.94 33.75
C GLU A 575 20.52 9.41 33.67
N ASP A 576 19.46 8.87 34.26
CA ASP A 576 19.08 7.46 34.19
C ASP A 576 18.25 7.12 32.94
N TYR A 577 17.88 8.13 32.15
CA TYR A 577 16.97 8.10 31.00
C TYR A 577 15.53 7.66 31.30
N LEU A 578 15.13 7.56 32.57
CA LEU A 578 13.81 7.05 32.97
C LEU A 578 12.74 8.14 33.12
N SER A 579 13.08 9.41 32.92
CA SER A 579 12.16 10.55 33.02
C SER A 579 12.63 11.73 32.18
N HIS A 580 11.77 12.74 31.98
CA HIS A 580 12.17 14.02 31.38
C HIS A 580 12.77 14.95 32.43
N SER A 581 13.81 15.71 32.07
CA SER A 581 14.47 16.68 32.98
C SER A 581 13.62 17.92 33.26
N GLY A 582 12.56 18.14 32.47
CA GLY A 582 11.76 19.36 32.46
C GLY A 582 12.24 20.43 31.47
N ARG A 583 13.39 20.22 30.81
CA ARG A 583 13.89 21.11 29.75
C ARG A 583 13.44 20.59 28.38
N TYR A 584 12.77 21.45 27.61
CA TYR A 584 12.30 21.11 26.28
C TYR A 584 12.15 22.36 25.39
N ILE A 585 12.13 22.16 24.07
CA ILE A 585 11.90 23.20 23.06
C ILE A 585 10.77 22.82 22.11
N ARG A 586 10.27 23.84 21.37
CA ARG A 586 9.35 23.70 20.24
C ARG A 586 10.06 23.94 18.92
N ILE A 587 9.68 23.21 17.88
CA ILE A 587 10.26 23.28 16.54
C ILE A 587 9.13 23.41 15.52
N PHE A 588 9.18 24.48 14.71
CA PHE A 588 8.17 24.87 13.71
C PHE A 588 6.72 24.69 14.20
N PRO A 589 6.29 25.44 15.22
CA PRO A 589 4.89 25.48 15.62
C PRO A 589 3.94 25.69 14.44
N ALA A 590 2.79 25.01 14.44
CA ALA A 590 1.82 25.01 13.34
C ALA A 590 2.35 24.45 12.00
N GLY A 591 3.57 23.89 11.97
CA GLY A 591 4.16 23.29 10.78
C GLY A 591 3.56 21.94 10.40
N HIS A 592 2.84 21.27 11.31
CA HIS A 592 2.15 20.00 11.05
C HIS A 592 3.11 18.89 10.59
N ASN A 593 4.11 18.60 11.43
CA ASN A 593 5.20 17.65 11.18
C ASN A 593 5.08 16.44 12.12
N GLU A 594 5.34 15.25 11.58
CA GLU A 594 5.33 14.00 12.35
C GLU A 594 6.45 13.04 11.98
N ALA A 595 6.51 11.92 12.70
CA ALA A 595 7.45 10.83 12.46
C ALA A 595 8.93 11.26 12.43
N PRO A 596 9.44 11.96 13.46
CA PRO A 596 10.79 12.53 13.44
C PRO A 596 11.87 11.44 13.41
N ALA A 597 12.86 11.59 12.53
CA ALA A 597 14.04 10.73 12.45
C ALA A 597 15.31 11.60 12.38
N ILE A 598 16.12 11.55 13.43
CA ILE A 598 17.24 12.48 13.67
C ILE A 598 18.59 11.76 13.63
N PHE A 599 19.61 12.44 13.13
CA PHE A 599 21.01 12.03 13.20
C PHE A 599 21.92 13.26 13.30
N LYS A 600 23.19 13.06 13.66
CA LYS A 600 24.18 14.14 13.77
C LYS A 600 25.41 13.82 12.93
N LYS A 601 25.79 14.73 12.03
CA LYS A 601 26.98 14.61 11.17
C LYS A 601 27.81 15.87 11.27
N ASP A 602 29.10 15.71 11.55
CA ASP A 602 30.11 16.79 11.59
C ASP A 602 29.64 18.01 12.42
N GLY A 603 29.07 17.74 13.60
CA GLY A 603 28.57 18.76 14.53
C GLY A 603 27.19 19.33 14.19
N THR A 604 26.59 18.96 13.05
CA THR A 604 25.26 19.42 12.63
C THR A 604 24.21 18.34 12.88
N TYR A 605 23.11 18.71 13.53
CA TYR A 605 21.94 17.86 13.70
C TYR A 605 21.09 17.95 12.45
N TRP A 606 20.65 16.82 11.94
CA TRP A 606 19.76 16.69 10.81
C TRP A 606 18.53 15.89 11.22
N MET A 607 17.35 16.33 10.81
CA MET A 607 16.10 15.66 11.11
C MET A 607 15.24 15.55 9.86
N ILE A 608 14.79 14.34 9.55
CA ILE A 608 13.85 14.04 8.48
C ILE A 608 12.50 13.70 9.11
N THR A 609 11.42 14.28 8.59
CA THR A 609 10.07 14.12 9.13
C THR A 609 9.07 13.90 7.98
N SER A 610 7.84 13.52 8.32
CA SER A 610 6.71 13.43 7.39
C SER A 610 5.71 14.57 7.63
N GLY A 611 4.88 14.85 6.64
CA GLY A 611 3.64 15.61 6.83
C GLY A 611 2.53 14.74 7.44
N CYS A 612 1.49 15.36 7.97
CA CYS A 612 0.37 14.66 8.62
C CYS A 612 -0.84 14.58 7.67
N THR A 613 -1.00 13.47 6.95
CA THR A 613 -2.19 13.16 6.12
C THR A 613 -2.78 11.79 6.43
N GLY A 614 -2.63 11.35 7.69
CA GLY A 614 -2.99 10.01 8.14
C GLY A 614 -2.06 8.97 7.53
N TRP A 615 -2.61 7.94 6.90
CA TRP A 615 -1.82 6.85 6.29
C TRP A 615 -1.29 7.17 4.89
N ALA A 616 -1.69 8.29 4.29
CA ALA A 616 -1.22 8.65 2.96
C ALA A 616 0.26 9.11 3.05
N PRO A 617 1.14 8.61 2.16
CA PRO A 617 2.53 9.02 2.17
C PRO A 617 2.67 10.47 1.70
N ASN A 618 3.60 11.22 2.32
CA ASN A 618 3.87 12.62 2.05
C ASN A 618 5.32 12.82 1.60
N ALA A 619 5.58 13.96 0.96
CA ALA A 619 6.94 14.43 0.76
C ALA A 619 7.65 14.59 2.11
N ALA A 620 8.85 14.03 2.23
CA ALA A 620 9.70 14.19 3.40
C ALA A 620 10.06 15.67 3.59
N ARG A 621 10.26 16.06 4.85
CA ARG A 621 10.70 17.40 5.24
C ARG A 621 12.04 17.28 5.95
N LEU A 622 12.98 18.15 5.61
CA LEU A 622 14.34 18.14 6.15
C LEU A 622 14.57 19.37 7.02
N PHE A 623 15.24 19.16 8.15
CA PHE A 623 15.62 20.21 9.08
C PHE A 623 17.08 20.06 9.51
N SER A 624 17.73 21.17 9.85
CA SER A 624 19.06 21.16 10.46
C SER A 624 19.18 22.11 11.63
N ALA A 625 20.12 21.85 12.54
CA ALA A 625 20.51 22.79 13.60
C ALA A 625 22.00 22.62 14.00
N PRO A 626 22.67 23.68 14.46
CA PRO A 626 24.03 23.58 15.02
C PRO A 626 24.05 23.06 16.46
N SER A 627 22.89 22.97 17.10
CA SER A 627 22.68 22.47 18.46
C SER A 627 21.31 21.79 18.52
N ILE A 628 21.17 20.76 19.36
CA ILE A 628 19.87 20.10 19.61
C ILE A 628 18.79 21.11 20.06
N TRP A 629 19.22 22.20 20.71
CA TRP A 629 18.36 23.29 21.17
C TRP A 629 18.05 24.35 20.10
N GLY A 630 18.57 24.18 18.89
CA GLY A 630 18.40 25.11 17.77
C GLY A 630 19.51 26.16 17.65
N PRO A 631 19.31 27.19 16.80
CA PRO A 631 18.12 27.38 15.98
C PRO A 631 17.97 26.29 14.91
N TRP A 632 16.73 25.83 14.70
CA TRP A 632 16.40 24.85 13.66
C TRP A 632 16.02 25.57 12.36
N THR A 633 16.49 25.04 11.23
CA THR A 633 16.24 25.56 9.89
C THR A 633 15.56 24.48 9.06
N GLN A 634 14.51 24.85 8.31
CA GLN A 634 13.84 23.94 7.37
C GLN A 634 14.47 24.06 5.97
N HIS A 635 14.63 22.92 5.31
CA HIS A 635 15.19 22.77 3.97
C HIS A 635 14.17 22.17 3.01
N PRO A 636 14.45 22.18 1.69
CA PRO A 636 13.66 21.46 0.69
C PRO A 636 13.56 19.95 0.97
N ASN A 637 12.61 19.28 0.29
CA ASN A 637 12.43 17.82 0.37
C ASN A 637 13.75 17.10 0.04
N PRO A 638 14.26 16.22 0.92
CA PRO A 638 15.53 15.52 0.71
C PRO A 638 15.42 14.38 -0.32
N CYS A 639 14.21 13.91 -0.65
CA CYS A 639 14.03 12.81 -1.60
C CYS A 639 14.22 13.28 -3.05
N ARG A 640 14.97 12.50 -3.84
CA ARG A 640 15.25 12.75 -5.26
C ARG A 640 14.88 11.52 -6.10
N GLY A 641 14.39 11.75 -7.31
CA GLY A 641 13.97 10.69 -8.26
C GLY A 641 12.48 10.40 -8.26
N GLU A 642 12.06 9.33 -8.95
CA GLU A 642 10.67 8.90 -9.05
C GLU A 642 10.11 8.48 -7.68
N GLY A 643 8.91 8.95 -7.34
CA GLY A 643 8.25 8.70 -6.04
C GLY A 643 8.72 9.60 -4.88
N SER A 644 9.60 10.57 -5.13
CA SER A 644 10.14 11.46 -4.09
C SER A 644 9.10 12.39 -3.43
N ASP A 645 8.01 12.71 -4.13
CA ASP A 645 6.88 13.51 -3.65
C ASP A 645 6.05 12.77 -2.59
N ARG A 646 6.31 11.48 -2.39
CA ARG A 646 5.66 10.61 -1.42
C ARG A 646 6.66 9.79 -0.61
N THR A 647 7.92 10.22 -0.50
CA THR A 647 8.97 9.47 0.23
C THR A 647 9.04 8.00 -0.21
N PHE A 648 8.87 7.76 -1.52
CA PHE A 648 8.83 6.43 -2.13
C PHE A 648 7.76 5.48 -1.52
N GLY A 649 6.66 6.06 -1.02
CA GLY A 649 5.57 5.36 -0.35
C GLY A 649 5.75 5.18 1.16
N GLY A 650 6.86 5.64 1.73
CA GLY A 650 7.20 5.45 3.15
C GLY A 650 6.86 6.64 4.05
N GLN A 651 6.71 6.37 5.34
CA GLN A 651 6.72 7.37 6.42
C GLN A 651 7.93 7.11 7.31
N SER A 652 8.72 8.15 7.60
CA SER A 652 9.93 8.03 8.41
C SER A 652 9.68 7.36 9.77
N THR A 653 10.69 6.70 10.34
CA THR A 653 10.64 6.21 11.72
C THR A 653 11.96 6.34 12.46
N TYR A 654 13.08 6.16 11.76
CA TYR A 654 14.39 6.16 12.40
C TYR A 654 15.50 6.46 11.38
N VAL A 655 16.64 6.95 11.85
CA VAL A 655 17.89 6.96 11.07
C VAL A 655 18.92 6.17 11.87
N LEU A 656 19.36 5.05 11.31
CA LEU A 656 20.41 4.24 11.90
C LEU A 656 21.77 4.80 11.50
N GLN A 657 22.59 5.15 12.50
CA GLN A 657 24.00 5.48 12.26
C GLN A 657 24.83 4.21 12.14
N LEU A 658 25.59 4.11 11.05
CA LEU A 658 26.49 3.02 10.72
C LEU A 658 27.95 3.48 10.90
N PRO A 659 28.90 2.52 11.08
CA PRO A 659 30.33 2.85 11.13
C PRO A 659 30.79 3.68 9.92
N GLY A 660 31.74 4.58 10.13
CA GLY A 660 32.30 5.42 9.06
C GLY A 660 31.41 6.59 8.63
N ASN A 661 30.64 7.17 9.56
CA ASN A 661 29.79 8.35 9.30
C ASN A 661 28.75 8.13 8.19
N ARG A 662 28.21 6.90 8.12
CA ARG A 662 27.15 6.51 7.19
C ARG A 662 25.83 6.43 7.93
N TYR A 663 24.74 6.65 7.23
CA TYR A 663 23.41 6.70 7.82
C TYR A 663 22.42 5.95 6.94
N LEU A 664 21.52 5.21 7.56
CA LEU A 664 20.45 4.48 6.90
C LEU A 664 19.12 5.06 7.36
N PHE A 665 18.42 5.75 6.47
CA PHE A 665 17.06 6.20 6.68
C PHE A 665 16.12 5.01 6.67
N MET A 666 15.26 4.91 7.68
CA MET A 666 14.26 3.85 7.82
C MET A 666 12.86 4.45 7.83
N ALA A 667 11.97 3.84 7.08
CA ALA A 667 10.57 4.19 6.96
C ALA A 667 9.67 2.95 6.89
N ASP A 668 8.41 3.11 7.32
CA ASP A 668 7.35 2.12 7.14
C ASP A 668 6.53 2.46 5.88
N ILE A 669 6.23 1.45 5.06
CA ILE A 669 5.24 1.54 3.98
C ILE A 669 3.96 0.90 4.50
N TRP A 670 3.09 1.74 5.04
CA TRP A 670 1.88 1.31 5.72
C TRP A 670 0.87 0.66 4.78
N ARG A 671 0.28 -0.46 5.25
CA ARG A 671 -0.89 -1.10 4.63
C ARG A 671 -2.07 -1.04 5.61
N PRO A 672 -2.88 0.02 5.62
CA PRO A 672 -3.89 0.25 6.66
C PRO A 672 -4.96 -0.85 6.76
N LYS A 673 -5.21 -1.58 5.66
CA LYS A 673 -6.14 -2.71 5.63
C LYS A 673 -5.56 -3.98 6.26
N SER A 674 -4.23 -4.09 6.40
CA SER A 674 -3.58 -5.21 7.06
C SER A 674 -2.19 -4.81 7.56
N LEU A 675 -2.16 -4.24 8.76
CA LEU A 675 -0.97 -3.57 9.29
C LEU A 675 0.20 -4.52 9.52
N MET A 676 -0.05 -5.77 9.91
CA MET A 676 0.96 -6.83 10.03
C MET A 676 1.80 -7.02 8.75
N TYR A 677 1.22 -6.75 7.58
CA TYR A 677 1.91 -6.89 6.29
C TYR A 677 2.41 -5.55 5.73
N SER A 678 2.44 -4.49 6.54
CA SER A 678 3.14 -3.26 6.15
C SER A 678 4.61 -3.57 5.89
N GLU A 679 5.20 -2.90 4.91
CA GLU A 679 6.58 -3.15 4.52
C GLU A 679 7.51 -2.11 5.13
N TYR A 680 8.82 -2.32 4.95
CA TYR A 680 9.84 -1.38 5.36
C TYR A 680 10.62 -0.86 4.16
N LEU A 681 11.10 0.37 4.29
CA LEU A 681 11.87 1.09 3.29
C LEU A 681 13.14 1.61 3.94
N TRP A 682 14.28 1.02 3.59
CA TRP A 682 15.59 1.43 4.10
C TRP A 682 16.44 2.02 2.97
N ILE A 683 16.90 3.25 3.15
CA ILE A 683 17.61 4.02 2.11
C ILE A 683 18.87 4.64 2.72
N PRO A 684 20.05 4.47 2.11
CA PRO A 684 21.23 5.21 2.53
C PRO A 684 21.03 6.73 2.42
N VAL A 685 21.36 7.45 3.49
CA VAL A 685 21.44 8.91 3.42
C VAL A 685 22.74 9.29 2.72
N ARG A 686 22.62 9.97 1.59
CA ARG A 686 23.75 10.51 0.83
C ARG A 686 23.87 12.01 1.09
N PHE A 687 25.01 12.58 0.74
CA PHE A 687 25.28 14.00 0.91
C PHE A 687 25.76 14.57 -0.43
N ASP A 688 25.27 15.74 -0.82
CA ASP A 688 25.77 16.44 -2.00
C ASP A 688 27.06 17.23 -1.70
N GLU A 689 27.54 17.98 -2.69
CA GLU A 689 28.81 18.73 -2.61
C GLU A 689 28.76 19.81 -1.51
N GLU A 690 27.57 20.34 -1.23
CA GLU A 690 27.29 21.29 -0.15
C GLU A 690 27.09 20.62 1.23
N GLY A 691 27.13 19.29 1.28
CA GLY A 691 26.93 18.52 2.51
C GLY A 691 25.46 18.39 2.96
N MET A 692 24.50 18.69 2.09
CA MET A 692 23.07 18.54 2.33
C MET A 692 22.67 17.05 2.19
N PRO A 693 21.96 16.46 3.17
CA PRO A 693 21.50 15.10 3.05
C PRO A 693 20.41 14.95 1.99
N TYR A 694 20.47 13.87 1.21
CA TYR A 694 19.45 13.50 0.26
C TYR A 694 19.23 11.98 0.21
N LEU A 695 18.04 11.59 -0.24
CA LEU A 695 17.59 10.20 -0.36
C LEU A 695 17.28 9.89 -1.83
N THR A 696 17.78 8.76 -2.34
CA THR A 696 17.48 8.27 -3.68
C THR A 696 17.19 6.78 -3.63
N LEU A 697 16.06 6.36 -4.20
CA LEU A 697 15.77 4.95 -4.38
C LEU A 697 16.55 4.42 -5.61
N SER A 698 17.70 3.80 -5.39
CA SER A 698 18.55 3.26 -6.45
C SER A 698 18.98 1.81 -6.18
N GLY A 699 18.18 0.83 -6.62
CA GLY A 699 18.53 -0.60 -6.53
C GLY A 699 18.55 -1.18 -5.11
N LYS A 700 19.16 -2.37 -4.95
CA LYS A 700 19.32 -3.02 -3.65
C LYS A 700 20.38 -2.28 -2.83
N CYS A 701 19.97 -1.79 -1.66
CA CYS A 701 20.88 -1.38 -0.60
C CYS A 701 21.43 -2.64 0.09
N ASN A 702 22.73 -2.74 0.31
CA ASN A 702 23.26 -3.66 1.30
C ASN A 702 23.17 -2.97 2.69
N PRO A 703 22.29 -3.40 3.60
CA PRO A 703 22.07 -2.67 4.85
C PRO A 703 23.31 -2.62 5.75
N SER A 704 24.18 -3.64 5.68
CA SER A 704 25.42 -3.73 6.48
C SER A 704 26.45 -2.64 6.17
N ASP A 705 26.49 -2.16 4.93
CA ASP A 705 27.45 -1.15 4.49
C ASP A 705 26.80 0.12 3.91
N GLY A 706 25.47 0.20 3.87
CA GLY A 706 24.74 1.37 3.39
C GLY A 706 25.11 1.77 1.95
N ARG A 707 25.55 0.82 1.11
CA ARG A 707 25.88 1.06 -0.30
C ARG A 707 24.77 0.60 -1.24
#